data_AF-A0A4R3U155-F1
#
_entry.id   AF-A0A4R3U155-F1
#
_cell.length_a   1.000
_cell.length_b   1.000
_cell.length_c   1.000
_cell.angle_alpha   90.00
_cell.angle_beta   90.00
_cell.angle_gamma   90.00
#
_symmetry.space_group_name_H-M   'P 1'
#
loop_
_entity.id
_entity.type
_entity.pdbx_description
1 polymer ?
#
loop_
_entity_poly.entity_id
_entity_poly.type
_entity_poly.pdbx_seq_one_letter_code
_entity_poly.pdbx_strand_id
1 'polypeptide(L)'
;MSLLQAAVASFGLYLLLQIAVIPKLHARMLGAKATNAFALIATMLVAELARAATLIITASLGLILGSLWLVPKITSYGSQKHWAQTFEFLRHIREQIEHIDKWWGIATIGVLGLALLIAGRHEAKRRASDAIEAAFEKLKSDIEKTGLAPLPPTPEMRALEIEIEKRRSRVAEISSATDQHSSAETDSQQNSELAKLNSEIEALDNWHTHLDITRRLDVGSAIADIVQPQKKKSEKSHPWLLSAGFFKIISFSSRALTIASLTLLIPALVAIASGEISEAAQSAIVRIHDLILKQTIKEAEDTWSRALELQSQKRELTKADDALIDQLAGQFQAYVQQQNSGLMRGSIEVGRRLAQNAARERILQNFAASKPSTIVKGAATQQGVESEIAKEIVKTNSNERLGGTNLREQFKNELTEQAKAAKPQAWEAFRAKAAQALRSARAPLESSEIASKLFAEALNTLSQTVINTDDASKALSHIASGLGKPGDTAERANELRKLNRDRFLNEISAHSAFGSPHSPLVPGTNIAVQNPALEETIKRMAGRMETQLAGADRLWRDSPPTIERFSGDGQDLNAARQQIEKLMASKSVPPNLARELPNSLATYADYFPGQIGEETRTHRAKLIKSTPAFNAAVEGRAIATAENFARARSYGALRGFAKVGGVLIGLKPNGGEAPIIIDLSWSESDRGLQFALRRADQRILSFGPFRAEIVRLALAYAADGRPVTVTLPAAGIGRGVLLHPALVDTSLGCKARHLDQFVDAFTSRSPERTSATQRVDQHLDTYRFAWAAQFQQIMATTADVLSKDELQSLEPVKEFSTKVLSSEEISKSVATTIKSPKEWADKRLSPVTLKTDYFEAGLVKTISSCLGTSGSPAAFRQCVAMTPIDVAFIRSGKWTAGPPSLFSESGVRETNYVLDDQLSFLDLRSAKGATWPFEFMLQVTFETPRYFAEERSTLSFDETPFEYPNVKAWISDRVSKGIAADRSPLQTEKTMVDLREFAVLQRFFRLALDGTFGDGFPLDTLVRLSQIKSRAQQPVVRTPLWNSPDATAKILSQNQLASLIEPLGLSRDMQFATPQNEACPDIQP
;
A
#
# COMPACT_ATOMS: atom_id res chain seq x y z
N MET A 1 26.98 23.60 -63.69
CA MET A 1 25.88 24.39 -63.09
C MET A 1 26.49 25.32 -62.06
N SER A 2 26.13 26.61 -62.04
CA SER A 2 26.52 27.46 -60.92
C SER A 2 25.83 26.96 -59.63
N LEU A 3 26.45 27.16 -58.46
CA LEU A 3 25.86 26.75 -57.17
C LEU A 3 24.43 27.28 -56.98
N LEU A 4 24.14 28.46 -57.53
CA LEU A 4 22.81 29.04 -57.57
C LEU A 4 21.83 28.21 -58.42
N GLN A 5 22.25 27.74 -59.60
CA GLN A 5 21.41 26.88 -60.44
C GLN A 5 21.13 25.53 -59.79
N ALA A 6 22.11 24.95 -59.08
CA ALA A 6 21.93 23.70 -58.34
C ALA A 6 20.97 23.89 -57.16
N ALA A 7 21.07 25.00 -56.43
CA ALA A 7 20.17 25.33 -55.33
C ALA A 7 18.74 25.53 -55.83
N VAL A 8 18.55 26.27 -56.93
CA VAL A 8 17.24 26.51 -57.54
C VAL A 8 16.63 25.22 -58.10
N ALA A 9 17.43 24.35 -58.74
CA ALA A 9 16.95 23.07 -59.25
C ALA A 9 16.54 22.10 -58.12
N SER A 10 17.34 22.03 -57.05
CA SER A 10 17.03 21.21 -55.87
C SER A 10 15.78 21.71 -55.15
N PHE A 11 15.62 23.04 -55.03
CA PHE A 11 14.42 23.63 -54.45
C PHE A 11 13.18 23.40 -55.31
N GLY A 12 13.32 23.49 -56.64
CA GLY A 12 12.25 23.18 -57.59
C GLY A 12 11.79 21.72 -57.49
N LEU A 13 12.73 20.78 -57.36
CA LEU A 13 12.42 19.36 -57.18
C LEU A 13 11.74 19.09 -55.83
N TYR A 14 12.21 19.74 -54.75
CA TYR A 14 11.56 19.68 -53.45
C TYR A 14 10.10 20.15 -53.51
N LEU A 15 9.84 21.31 -54.14
CA LEU A 15 8.48 21.84 -54.31
C LEU A 15 7.61 20.91 -55.16
N LEU A 16 8.16 20.32 -56.22
CA LEU A 16 7.44 19.37 -57.07
C LEU A 16 7.05 18.10 -56.30
N LEU A 17 7.96 17.56 -55.47
CA LEU A 17 7.68 16.40 -54.63
C LEU A 17 6.62 16.72 -53.56
N GLN A 18 6.79 17.83 -52.84
CA GLN A 18 5.93 18.24 -51.73
C GLN A 18 4.51 18.61 -52.18
N ILE A 19 4.38 19.34 -53.29
CA ILE A 19 3.10 19.94 -53.69
C ILE A 19 2.36 19.07 -54.70
N ALA A 20 3.05 18.37 -55.60
CA ALA A 20 2.40 17.65 -56.71
C ALA A 20 2.42 16.13 -56.53
N VAL A 21 3.55 15.54 -56.16
CA VAL A 21 3.73 14.08 -56.20
C VAL A 21 3.18 13.41 -54.94
N ILE A 22 3.59 13.85 -53.76
CA ILE A 22 3.19 13.24 -52.48
C ILE A 22 1.67 13.38 -52.25
N PRO A 23 1.02 14.54 -52.46
CA PRO A 23 -0.43 14.66 -52.26
C PRO A 23 -1.23 13.78 -53.22
N LYS A 24 -0.79 13.63 -54.49
CA LYS A 24 -1.43 12.73 -55.46
C LYS A 24 -1.27 11.26 -55.09
N LEU A 25 -0.12 10.86 -54.55
CA LEU A 25 0.10 9.50 -54.05
C LEU A 25 -0.78 9.23 -52.82
N HIS A 26 -0.92 10.20 -51.93
CA HIS A 26 -1.79 10.10 -50.75
C HIS A 26 -3.27 9.96 -51.13
N ALA A 27 -3.75 10.78 -52.08
CA ALA A 27 -5.11 10.69 -52.59
C ALA A 27 -5.39 9.33 -53.29
N ARG A 28 -4.39 8.77 -54.00
CA ARG A 28 -4.50 7.44 -54.60
C ARG A 28 -4.47 6.31 -53.57
N MET A 29 -3.78 6.50 -52.44
CA MET A 29 -3.72 5.51 -51.38
C MET A 29 -5.08 5.34 -50.68
N LEU A 30 -5.76 6.46 -50.40
CA LEU A 30 -7.08 6.47 -49.75
C LEU A 30 -8.18 5.76 -50.57
N GLY A 31 -7.98 5.59 -51.89
CA GLY A 31 -8.90 4.86 -52.77
C GLY A 31 -8.43 3.45 -53.18
N ALA A 32 -7.29 2.97 -52.71
CA ALA A 32 -6.68 1.71 -53.19
C ALA A 32 -7.09 0.51 -52.34
N LYS A 33 -7.46 -0.61 -52.99
CA LYS A 33 -7.66 -1.91 -52.33
C LYS A 33 -6.33 -2.42 -51.74
N ALA A 34 -6.41 -3.18 -50.63
CA ALA A 34 -5.28 -3.57 -49.77
C ALA A 34 -4.06 -4.17 -50.51
N THR A 35 -4.28 -4.85 -51.63
CA THR A 35 -3.20 -5.47 -52.44
C THR A 35 -2.35 -4.47 -53.23
N ASN A 36 -2.88 -3.29 -53.54
CA ASN A 36 -2.16 -2.19 -54.20
C ASN A 36 -1.66 -1.11 -53.23
N ALA A 37 -2.20 -1.09 -52.01
CA ALA A 37 -1.81 -0.13 -50.97
C ALA A 37 -0.31 -0.24 -50.63
N PHE A 38 0.25 -1.45 -50.57
CA PHE A 38 1.67 -1.64 -50.24
C PHE A 38 2.64 -1.07 -51.26
N ALA A 39 2.34 -1.20 -52.56
CA ALA A 39 3.17 -0.61 -53.61
C ALA A 39 3.09 0.92 -53.58
N LEU A 40 1.90 1.47 -53.31
CA LEU A 40 1.69 2.91 -53.13
C LEU A 40 2.41 3.46 -51.90
N ILE A 41 2.37 2.74 -50.77
CA ILE A 41 3.11 3.07 -49.55
C ILE A 41 4.61 3.07 -49.81
N ALA A 42 5.14 2.07 -50.50
CA ALA A 42 6.57 2.03 -50.85
C ALA A 42 6.97 3.21 -51.75
N THR A 43 6.17 3.54 -52.77
CA THR A 43 6.44 4.70 -53.64
C THR A 43 6.33 6.03 -52.89
N MET A 44 5.41 6.14 -51.94
CA MET A 44 5.27 7.32 -51.09
C MET A 44 6.48 7.47 -50.16
N LEU A 45 6.98 6.36 -49.60
CA LEU A 45 8.15 6.35 -48.74
C LEU A 45 9.42 6.80 -49.49
N VAL A 46 9.59 6.34 -50.74
CA VAL A 46 10.68 6.81 -51.62
C VAL A 46 10.53 8.30 -51.96
N ALA A 47 9.31 8.77 -52.23
CA ALA A 47 9.05 10.18 -52.53
C ALA A 47 9.34 11.11 -51.33
N GLU A 48 8.98 10.69 -50.12
CA GLU A 48 9.26 11.42 -48.88
C GLU A 48 10.76 11.45 -48.56
N LEU A 49 11.49 10.37 -48.82
CA LEU A 49 12.94 10.30 -48.62
C LEU A 49 13.67 11.21 -49.63
N ALA A 50 13.23 11.20 -50.89
CA ALA A 50 13.72 12.12 -51.92
C ALA A 50 13.42 13.59 -51.57
N ARG A 51 12.26 13.86 -50.99
CA ARG A 51 11.90 15.19 -50.49
C ARG A 51 12.84 15.65 -49.37
N ALA A 52 13.06 14.81 -48.36
CA ALA A 52 13.95 15.15 -47.25
C ALA A 52 15.38 15.44 -47.73
N ALA A 53 15.90 14.60 -48.63
CA ALA A 53 17.23 14.79 -49.21
C ALA A 53 17.34 16.10 -50.01
N THR A 54 16.36 16.41 -50.85
CA THR A 54 16.35 17.67 -51.65
C THR A 54 16.24 18.91 -50.76
N LEU A 55 15.52 18.84 -49.64
CA LEU A 55 15.46 19.94 -48.67
C LEU A 55 16.83 20.20 -48.01
N ILE A 56 17.50 19.15 -47.52
CA ILE A 56 18.81 19.25 -46.88
C ILE A 56 19.83 19.84 -47.85
N ILE A 57 19.84 19.37 -49.10
CA ILE A 57 20.73 19.89 -50.16
C ILE A 57 20.46 21.37 -50.41
N THR A 58 19.18 21.76 -50.50
CA THR A 58 18.81 23.16 -50.75
C THR A 58 19.20 24.08 -49.59
N ALA A 59 18.96 23.66 -48.35
CA ALA A 59 19.31 24.42 -47.16
C ALA A 59 20.83 24.59 -47.03
N SER A 60 21.59 23.53 -47.31
CA SER A 60 23.05 23.54 -47.28
C SER A 60 23.62 24.47 -48.35
N LEU A 61 23.12 24.40 -49.59
CA LEU A 61 23.52 25.30 -50.67
C LEU A 61 23.11 26.76 -50.40
N GLY A 62 21.94 26.97 -49.78
CA GLY A 62 21.47 28.29 -49.35
C GLY A 62 22.37 28.92 -48.28
N LEU A 63 22.83 28.13 -47.30
CA LEU A 63 23.80 28.56 -46.29
C LEU A 63 25.16 28.90 -46.91
N ILE A 64 25.62 28.11 -47.88
CA ILE A 64 26.88 28.37 -48.59
C ILE A 64 26.77 29.64 -49.43
N LEU A 65 25.67 29.84 -50.16
CA LEU A 65 25.45 31.05 -50.96
C LEU A 65 25.25 32.30 -50.08
N GLY A 66 24.52 32.15 -48.97
CA GLY A 66 24.29 33.23 -48.00
C GLY A 66 25.57 33.67 -47.29
N SER A 67 26.41 32.71 -46.88
CA SER A 67 27.73 33.01 -46.32
C SER A 67 28.67 33.65 -47.33
N LEU A 68 28.71 33.15 -48.58
CA LEU A 68 29.47 33.79 -49.68
C LEU A 68 28.99 35.21 -50.00
N TRP A 69 27.71 35.53 -49.78
CA TRP A 69 27.15 36.87 -50.01
C TRP A 69 27.34 37.82 -48.83
N LEU A 70 27.24 37.32 -47.59
CA LEU A 70 27.43 38.14 -46.37
C LEU A 70 28.90 38.47 -46.11
N VAL A 71 29.82 37.54 -46.39
CA VAL A 71 31.25 37.70 -46.07
C VAL A 71 31.83 38.98 -46.68
N PRO A 72 31.67 39.30 -47.98
CA PRO A 72 32.19 40.54 -48.56
C PRO A 72 31.60 41.83 -47.97
N LYS A 73 30.34 41.79 -47.50
CA LYS A 73 29.64 42.95 -46.92
C LYS A 73 30.03 43.22 -45.47
N ILE A 74 30.38 42.19 -44.71
CA ILE A 74 30.84 42.32 -43.32
C ILE A 74 32.32 42.73 -43.26
N THR A 75 33.12 42.44 -44.29
CA THR A 75 34.58 42.60 -44.25
C THR A 75 35.13 43.93 -44.78
N SER A 76 34.30 44.95 -45.06
CA SER A 76 34.81 46.27 -45.50
C SER A 76 35.56 47.07 -44.41
N TYR A 77 35.69 46.54 -43.18
CA TYR A 77 36.37 47.19 -42.06
C TYR A 77 37.38 46.29 -41.29
N GLY A 78 37.82 45.15 -41.85
CA GLY A 78 38.66 44.18 -41.12
C GLY A 78 40.04 43.90 -41.72
N SER A 79 41.09 43.90 -40.87
CA SER A 79 42.50 43.69 -41.24
C SER A 79 42.78 42.38 -41.98
N GLN A 80 43.84 42.35 -42.81
CA GLN A 80 44.30 41.19 -43.61
C GLN A 80 44.39 39.86 -42.85
N LYS A 81 44.51 39.88 -41.51
CA LYS A 81 44.57 38.68 -40.66
C LYS A 81 43.26 37.87 -40.68
N HIS A 82 42.11 38.51 -40.88
CA HIS A 82 40.81 37.83 -40.95
C HIS A 82 40.58 37.15 -42.31
N TRP A 83 41.22 37.64 -43.37
CA TRP A 83 41.15 37.00 -44.69
C TRP A 83 41.84 35.63 -44.70
N ALA A 84 42.99 35.50 -44.02
CA ALA A 84 43.69 34.22 -43.90
C ALA A 84 42.88 33.16 -43.14
N GLN A 85 42.21 33.55 -42.04
CA GLN A 85 41.35 32.65 -41.28
C GLN A 85 40.08 32.24 -42.05
N THR A 86 39.51 33.15 -42.82
CA THR A 86 38.32 32.86 -43.65
C THR A 86 38.70 31.94 -44.81
N PHE A 87 39.88 32.11 -45.41
CA PHE A 87 40.40 31.22 -46.45
C PHE A 87 40.70 29.81 -45.92
N GLU A 88 41.30 29.68 -44.73
CA GLU A 88 41.51 28.37 -44.10
C GLU A 88 40.19 27.68 -43.75
N PHE A 89 39.19 28.42 -43.28
CA PHE A 89 37.87 27.87 -43.00
C PHE A 89 37.15 27.38 -44.28
N LEU A 90 37.19 28.16 -45.36
CA LEU A 90 36.62 27.76 -46.65
C LEU A 90 37.38 26.59 -47.28
N ARG A 91 38.70 26.51 -47.10
CA ARG A 91 39.51 25.36 -47.51
C ARG A 91 39.13 24.11 -46.72
N HIS A 92 38.93 24.23 -45.42
CA HIS A 92 38.51 23.12 -44.55
C HIS A 92 37.10 22.60 -44.92
N ILE A 93 36.16 23.50 -45.25
CA ILE A 93 34.84 23.11 -45.75
C ILE A 93 34.95 22.41 -47.12
N ARG A 94 35.80 22.89 -48.02
CA ARG A 94 36.03 22.24 -49.32
C ARG A 94 36.60 20.82 -49.16
N GLU A 95 37.57 20.64 -48.27
CA GLU A 95 38.16 19.32 -47.98
C GLU A 95 37.12 18.35 -47.37
N GLN A 96 36.22 18.84 -46.52
CA GLN A 96 35.10 18.06 -45.98
C GLN A 96 34.09 17.66 -47.07
N ILE A 97 33.80 18.55 -48.02
CA ILE A 97 32.89 18.27 -49.15
C ILE A 97 33.48 17.24 -50.12
N GLU A 98 34.79 17.29 -50.40
CA GLU A 98 35.48 16.27 -51.21
C GLU A 98 35.49 14.87 -50.54
N HIS A 99 35.43 14.81 -49.20
CA HIS A 99 35.29 13.55 -48.47
C HIS A 99 33.87 12.98 -48.52
N ILE A 100 32.87 13.86 -48.53
CA ILE A 100 31.46 13.49 -48.68
C ILE A 100 31.20 12.91 -50.08
N ASP A 101 31.80 13.46 -51.14
CA ASP A 101 31.62 13.00 -52.53
C ASP A 101 32.07 11.53 -52.74
N LYS A 102 33.12 11.08 -52.03
CA LYS A 102 33.58 9.68 -52.04
C LYS A 102 32.60 8.70 -51.36
N TRP A 103 31.89 9.16 -50.33
CA TRP A 103 30.89 8.35 -49.63
C TRP A 103 29.55 8.27 -50.39
N TRP A 104 29.22 9.29 -51.18
CA TRP A 104 27.98 9.33 -51.95
C TRP A 104 27.92 8.31 -53.10
N GLY A 105 29.06 7.99 -53.73
CA GLY A 105 29.13 6.90 -54.71
C GLY A 105 28.81 5.52 -54.09
N ILE A 106 29.22 5.30 -52.84
CA ILE A 106 28.95 4.05 -52.10
C ILE A 106 27.49 4.02 -51.61
N ALA A 107 26.97 5.16 -51.15
CA ALA A 107 25.58 5.28 -50.72
C ALA A 107 24.59 5.07 -51.89
N THR A 108 24.88 5.62 -53.07
CA THR A 108 24.01 5.46 -54.25
C THR A 108 24.01 4.03 -54.81
N ILE A 109 25.16 3.36 -54.85
CA ILE A 109 25.26 1.93 -55.21
C ILE A 109 24.56 1.06 -54.15
N GLY A 110 24.69 1.40 -52.86
CA GLY A 110 23.99 0.73 -51.76
C GLY A 110 22.46 0.86 -51.85
N VAL A 111 21.96 2.03 -52.21
CA VAL A 111 20.52 2.28 -52.41
C VAL A 111 19.98 1.55 -53.65
N LEU A 112 20.74 1.49 -54.74
CA LEU A 112 20.36 0.72 -55.93
C LEU A 112 20.35 -0.79 -55.65
N GLY A 113 21.34 -1.28 -54.90
CA GLY A 113 21.41 -2.68 -54.45
C GLY A 113 20.26 -3.04 -53.51
N LEU A 114 19.90 -2.13 -52.61
CA LEU A 114 18.76 -2.30 -51.70
C LEU A 114 17.42 -2.30 -52.46
N ALA A 115 17.27 -1.46 -53.48
CA ALA A 115 16.07 -1.42 -54.33
C ALA A 115 15.87 -2.72 -55.12
N LEU A 116 16.95 -3.30 -55.67
CA LEU A 116 16.93 -4.60 -56.36
C LEU A 116 16.65 -5.76 -55.39
N LEU A 117 17.19 -5.71 -54.16
CA LEU A 117 16.94 -6.70 -53.11
C LEU A 117 15.49 -6.64 -52.60
N ILE A 118 14.93 -5.43 -52.46
CA ILE A 118 13.53 -5.23 -52.08
C ILE A 118 12.61 -5.76 -53.20
N ALA A 119 12.92 -5.50 -54.48
CA ALA A 119 12.17 -6.03 -55.61
C ALA A 119 12.16 -7.58 -55.64
N GLY A 120 13.32 -8.23 -55.44
CA GLY A 120 13.42 -9.68 -55.39
C GLY A 120 12.73 -10.32 -54.17
N ARG A 121 12.78 -9.64 -53.01
CA ARG A 121 12.11 -10.11 -51.78
C ARG A 121 10.59 -9.92 -51.85
N HIS A 122 10.11 -8.91 -52.59
CA HIS A 122 8.67 -8.68 -52.81
C HIS A 122 8.04 -9.76 -53.68
N GLU A 123 8.78 -10.28 -54.66
CA GLU A 123 8.30 -11.35 -55.53
C GLU A 123 8.29 -12.72 -54.82
N ALA A 124 9.29 -12.99 -53.97
CA ALA A 124 9.30 -14.16 -53.09
C ALA A 124 8.20 -14.11 -52.02
N LYS A 125 7.95 -12.94 -51.43
CA LYS A 125 6.89 -12.74 -50.42
C LYS A 125 5.49 -12.86 -51.01
N ARG A 126 5.25 -12.37 -52.24
CA ARG A 126 3.98 -12.60 -52.95
C ARG A 126 3.75 -14.08 -53.20
N ARG A 127 4.73 -14.80 -53.74
CA ARG A 127 4.60 -16.25 -53.99
C ARG A 127 4.37 -17.08 -52.73
N ALA A 128 4.96 -16.69 -51.59
CA ALA A 128 4.73 -17.36 -50.31
C ALA A 128 3.35 -17.02 -49.71
N SER A 129 2.90 -15.76 -49.80
CA SER A 129 1.58 -15.35 -49.34
C SER A 129 0.48 -16.02 -50.17
N ASP A 130 0.60 -16.01 -51.49
CA ASP A 130 -0.36 -16.61 -52.41
C ASP A 130 -0.44 -18.13 -52.20
N ALA A 131 0.67 -18.78 -51.85
CA ALA A 131 0.71 -20.21 -51.55
C ALA A 131 0.10 -20.57 -50.18
N ILE A 132 0.32 -19.75 -49.15
CA ILE A 132 -0.28 -19.95 -47.82
C ILE A 132 -1.79 -19.69 -47.89
N GLU A 133 -2.21 -18.66 -48.61
CA GLU A 133 -3.62 -18.31 -48.77
C GLU A 133 -4.35 -19.34 -49.64
N ALA A 134 -3.71 -19.86 -50.70
CA ALA A 134 -4.22 -21.00 -51.46
C ALA A 134 -4.29 -22.29 -50.62
N ALA A 135 -3.32 -22.54 -49.72
CA ALA A 135 -3.34 -23.68 -48.81
C ALA A 135 -4.46 -23.54 -47.76
N PHE A 136 -4.68 -22.32 -47.26
CA PHE A 136 -5.74 -22.02 -46.30
C PHE A 136 -7.13 -22.18 -46.92
N GLU A 137 -7.37 -21.63 -48.11
CA GLU A 137 -8.63 -21.77 -48.85
C GLU A 137 -8.88 -23.22 -49.30
N LYS A 138 -7.82 -23.95 -49.67
CA LYS A 138 -7.91 -25.38 -49.98
C LYS A 138 -8.31 -26.20 -48.76
N LEU A 139 -7.67 -25.97 -47.60
CA LEU A 139 -7.99 -26.68 -46.36
C LEU A 139 -9.40 -26.35 -45.87
N LYS A 140 -9.85 -25.10 -46.02
CA LYS A 140 -11.21 -24.67 -45.73
C LYS A 140 -12.23 -25.36 -46.64
N SER A 141 -11.98 -25.41 -47.96
CA SER A 141 -12.83 -26.14 -48.91
C SER A 141 -12.84 -27.65 -48.65
N ASP A 142 -11.70 -28.24 -48.25
CA ASP A 142 -11.58 -29.66 -47.96
C ASP A 142 -12.32 -30.03 -46.66
N ILE A 143 -12.28 -29.17 -45.64
CA ILE A 143 -13.06 -29.32 -44.39
C ILE A 143 -14.57 -29.28 -44.68
N GLU A 144 -15.02 -28.34 -45.52
CA GLU A 144 -16.43 -28.20 -45.91
C GLU A 144 -16.93 -29.37 -46.78
N LYS A 145 -16.06 -30.01 -47.58
CA LYS A 145 -16.44 -31.11 -48.49
C LYS A 145 -16.29 -32.50 -47.91
N THR A 146 -15.34 -32.74 -47.02
CA THR A 146 -14.95 -34.11 -46.60
C THR A 146 -15.19 -34.43 -45.13
N GLY A 147 -15.51 -33.45 -44.28
CA GLY A 147 -15.82 -33.69 -42.87
C GLY A 147 -14.68 -34.40 -42.13
N LEU A 148 -13.54 -33.71 -41.98
CA LEU A 148 -12.37 -34.27 -41.28
C LEU A 148 -12.70 -34.64 -39.82
N ALA A 149 -12.04 -35.69 -39.31
CA ALA A 149 -12.23 -36.15 -37.93
C ALA A 149 -11.98 -35.01 -36.92
N PRO A 150 -12.85 -34.84 -35.91
CA PRO A 150 -12.73 -33.78 -34.92
C PRO A 150 -11.49 -34.02 -34.06
N LEU A 151 -10.57 -33.05 -34.06
CA LEU A 151 -9.47 -33.02 -33.12
C LEU A 151 -9.96 -32.50 -31.76
N PRO A 152 -9.44 -32.99 -30.62
CA PRO A 152 -9.86 -32.54 -29.31
C PRO A 152 -9.64 -31.02 -29.14
N PRO A 153 -10.59 -30.26 -28.57
CA PRO A 153 -10.49 -28.80 -28.49
C PRO A 153 -9.36 -28.38 -27.56
N THR A 154 -8.59 -27.38 -28.00
CA THR A 154 -7.55 -26.74 -27.19
C THR A 154 -8.19 -26.01 -26.00
N PRO A 155 -7.43 -25.67 -24.94
CA PRO A 155 -7.96 -24.91 -23.81
C PRO A 155 -8.64 -23.59 -24.25
N GLU A 156 -8.09 -22.93 -25.27
CA GLU A 156 -8.63 -21.71 -25.88
C GLU A 156 -9.95 -21.99 -26.61
N MET A 157 -10.04 -23.07 -27.40
CA MET A 157 -11.28 -23.48 -28.05
C MET A 157 -12.36 -23.88 -27.04
N ARG A 158 -12.01 -24.53 -25.92
CA ARG A 158 -12.96 -24.85 -24.84
C ARG A 158 -13.49 -23.61 -24.13
N ALA A 159 -12.63 -22.61 -23.91
CA ALA A 159 -13.06 -21.33 -23.34
C ALA A 159 -14.05 -20.63 -24.29
N LEU A 160 -13.79 -20.68 -25.60
CA LEU A 160 -14.71 -20.16 -26.62
C LEU A 160 -16.03 -20.95 -26.67
N GLU A 161 -15.99 -22.29 -26.60
CA GLU A 161 -17.19 -23.13 -26.56
C GLU A 161 -18.09 -22.80 -25.37
N ILE A 162 -17.51 -22.61 -24.17
CA ILE A 162 -18.27 -22.20 -22.97
C ILE A 162 -18.93 -20.83 -23.19
N GLU A 163 -18.21 -19.91 -23.82
CA GLU A 163 -18.64 -18.52 -24.00
C GLU A 163 -19.65 -18.36 -25.15
N ILE A 164 -19.60 -19.25 -26.16
CA ILE A 164 -20.63 -19.43 -27.19
C ILE A 164 -21.89 -20.03 -26.56
N GLU A 165 -21.75 -21.08 -25.75
CA GLU A 165 -22.89 -21.76 -25.11
C GLU A 165 -23.66 -20.83 -24.17
N LYS A 166 -22.93 -20.02 -23.39
CA LYS A 166 -23.51 -19.00 -22.51
C LYS A 166 -24.31 -17.94 -23.27
N ARG A 167 -23.86 -17.56 -24.48
CA ARG A 167 -24.63 -16.61 -25.32
C ARG A 167 -25.82 -17.28 -25.97
N ARG A 168 -25.70 -18.54 -26.41
CA ARG A 168 -26.82 -19.33 -26.95
C ARG A 168 -27.92 -19.54 -25.92
N SER A 169 -27.56 -19.82 -24.66
CA SER A 169 -28.53 -19.91 -23.57
C SER A 169 -29.25 -18.59 -23.32
N ARG A 170 -28.52 -17.46 -23.41
CA ARG A 170 -29.12 -16.12 -23.28
C ARG A 170 -30.06 -15.76 -24.44
N VAL A 171 -29.71 -16.15 -25.67
CA VAL A 171 -30.60 -16.03 -26.83
C VAL A 171 -31.88 -16.85 -26.60
N ALA A 172 -31.76 -18.10 -26.14
CA ALA A 172 -32.92 -18.94 -25.85
C ALA A 172 -33.83 -18.37 -24.75
N GLU A 173 -33.25 -17.80 -23.68
CA GLU A 173 -33.99 -17.09 -22.62
C GLU A 173 -34.79 -15.91 -23.19
N ILE A 174 -34.15 -15.06 -23.98
CA ILE A 174 -34.78 -13.86 -24.56
C ILE A 174 -35.86 -14.26 -25.56
N SER A 175 -35.60 -15.24 -26.44
CA SER A 175 -36.59 -15.73 -27.42
C SER A 175 -37.80 -16.39 -26.77
N SER A 176 -37.61 -17.11 -25.65
CA SER A 176 -38.74 -17.72 -24.91
C SER A 176 -39.61 -16.71 -24.17
N ALA A 177 -39.08 -15.53 -23.84
CA ALA A 177 -39.81 -14.46 -23.18
C ALA A 177 -40.67 -13.63 -24.15
N THR A 178 -40.38 -13.66 -25.45
CA THR A 178 -41.11 -12.92 -26.50
C THR A 178 -42.48 -13.52 -26.83
N ASP A 179 -42.71 -14.82 -26.54
CA ASP A 179 -43.99 -15.49 -26.82
C ASP A 179 -45.12 -15.13 -25.84
N GLN A 180 -44.86 -14.33 -24.80
CA GLN A 180 -45.85 -13.96 -23.78
C GLN A 180 -45.98 -12.42 -23.62
N HIS A 181 -46.90 -11.83 -24.38
CA HIS A 181 -47.50 -10.50 -24.16
C HIS A 181 -46.51 -9.34 -23.88
N SER A 182 -45.77 -8.89 -24.90
CA SER A 182 -44.98 -7.66 -24.85
C SER A 182 -45.48 -6.58 -25.82
N SER A 183 -45.31 -5.32 -25.42
CA SER A 183 -45.65 -4.13 -26.21
C SER A 183 -44.63 -3.85 -27.32
N ALA A 184 -45.04 -3.19 -28.41
CA ALA A 184 -44.21 -2.91 -29.59
C ALA A 184 -42.85 -2.22 -29.31
N GLU A 185 -42.73 -1.48 -28.20
CA GLU A 185 -41.48 -0.82 -27.80
C GLU A 185 -40.48 -1.80 -27.14
N THR A 186 -41.00 -2.81 -26.43
CA THR A 186 -40.22 -3.90 -25.83
C THR A 186 -39.69 -4.85 -26.90
N ASP A 187 -40.47 -5.12 -27.94
CA ASP A 187 -40.08 -5.99 -29.05
C ASP A 187 -38.93 -5.39 -29.88
N SER A 188 -38.93 -4.06 -30.08
CA SER A 188 -37.84 -3.36 -30.79
C SER A 188 -36.50 -3.48 -30.05
N GLN A 189 -36.53 -3.31 -28.72
CA GLN A 189 -35.33 -3.37 -27.89
C GLN A 189 -34.80 -4.81 -27.77
N GLN A 190 -35.68 -5.80 -27.58
CA GLN A 190 -35.33 -7.22 -27.55
C GLN A 190 -34.79 -7.72 -28.90
N ASN A 191 -35.37 -7.29 -30.03
CA ASN A 191 -34.88 -7.65 -31.36
C ASN A 191 -33.48 -7.08 -31.65
N SER A 192 -33.16 -5.88 -31.13
CA SER A 192 -31.81 -5.31 -31.24
C SER A 192 -30.78 -6.09 -30.41
N GLU A 193 -31.16 -6.57 -29.24
CA GLU A 193 -30.31 -7.36 -28.35
C GLU A 193 -30.07 -8.78 -28.91
N LEU A 194 -31.10 -9.39 -29.50
CA LEU A 194 -30.99 -10.67 -30.22
C LEU A 194 -30.08 -10.57 -31.45
N ALA A 195 -30.23 -9.51 -32.26
CA ALA A 195 -29.36 -9.30 -33.42
C ALA A 195 -27.89 -9.13 -33.00
N LYS A 196 -27.66 -8.39 -31.91
CA LYS A 196 -26.32 -8.22 -31.33
C LYS A 196 -25.75 -9.55 -30.84
N LEU A 197 -26.47 -10.30 -30.02
CA LEU A 197 -26.02 -11.60 -29.49
C LEU A 197 -25.74 -12.61 -30.61
N ASN A 198 -26.56 -12.65 -31.66
CA ASN A 198 -26.35 -13.55 -32.80
C ASN A 198 -25.08 -13.19 -33.58
N SER A 199 -24.82 -11.90 -33.83
CA SER A 199 -23.56 -11.47 -34.47
C SER A 199 -22.31 -11.76 -33.62
N GLU A 200 -22.41 -11.66 -32.29
CA GLU A 200 -21.33 -12.02 -31.38
C GLU A 200 -21.08 -13.54 -31.38
N ILE A 201 -22.14 -14.35 -31.40
CA ILE A 201 -22.03 -15.81 -31.53
C ILE A 201 -21.34 -16.17 -32.86
N GLU A 202 -21.76 -15.56 -33.97
CA GLU A 202 -21.15 -15.80 -35.29
C GLU A 202 -19.66 -15.41 -35.33
N ALA A 203 -19.29 -14.30 -34.69
CA ALA A 203 -17.89 -13.90 -34.58
C ALA A 203 -17.04 -14.90 -33.77
N LEU A 204 -17.58 -15.41 -32.66
CA LEU A 204 -16.91 -16.41 -31.83
C LEU A 204 -16.82 -17.77 -32.53
N ASP A 205 -17.84 -18.18 -33.28
CA ASP A 205 -17.86 -19.43 -34.05
C ASP A 205 -16.88 -19.38 -35.23
N ASN A 206 -16.79 -18.23 -35.90
CA ASN A 206 -15.77 -17.96 -36.92
C ASN A 206 -14.35 -18.01 -36.32
N TRP A 207 -14.18 -17.51 -35.09
CA TRP A 207 -12.87 -17.54 -34.43
C TRP A 207 -12.48 -18.94 -33.96
N HIS A 208 -13.45 -19.72 -33.46
CA HIS A 208 -13.28 -21.13 -33.15
C HIS A 208 -12.89 -21.94 -34.41
N THR A 209 -13.59 -21.71 -35.52
CA THR A 209 -13.28 -22.31 -36.83
C THR A 209 -11.89 -21.92 -37.33
N HIS A 210 -11.50 -20.65 -37.16
CA HIS A 210 -10.16 -20.20 -37.53
C HIS A 210 -9.07 -20.92 -36.73
N LEU A 211 -9.24 -21.05 -35.40
CA LEU A 211 -8.31 -21.80 -34.55
C LEU A 211 -8.24 -23.28 -34.93
N ASP A 212 -9.37 -23.89 -35.34
CA ASP A 212 -9.40 -25.27 -35.83
C ASP A 212 -8.65 -25.44 -37.16
N ILE A 213 -8.77 -24.48 -38.08
CA ILE A 213 -8.06 -24.51 -39.37
C ILE A 213 -6.56 -24.25 -39.14
N THR A 214 -6.19 -23.26 -38.33
CA THR A 214 -4.79 -22.90 -38.07
C THR A 214 -4.01 -24.04 -37.42
N ARG A 215 -4.63 -24.79 -36.50
CA ARG A 215 -3.96 -25.95 -35.87
C ARG A 215 -3.83 -27.16 -36.79
N ARG A 216 -4.64 -27.23 -37.86
CA ARG A 216 -4.60 -28.29 -38.88
C ARG A 216 -3.66 -27.93 -40.05
N LEU A 217 -3.24 -26.67 -40.15
CA LEU A 217 -2.39 -26.18 -41.22
C LEU A 217 -0.91 -26.58 -40.97
N ASP A 218 -0.42 -27.57 -41.71
CA ASP A 218 1.01 -27.91 -41.73
C ASP A 218 1.79 -26.93 -42.61
N VAL A 219 2.25 -25.84 -42.00
CA VAL A 219 3.00 -24.77 -42.66
C VAL A 219 4.32 -25.28 -43.26
N GLY A 220 4.88 -26.38 -42.73
CA GLY A 220 6.13 -26.96 -43.20
C GLY A 220 6.02 -27.60 -44.58
N SER A 221 4.94 -28.34 -44.84
CA SER A 221 4.71 -29.00 -46.13
C SER A 221 4.26 -28.02 -47.22
N ALA A 222 3.44 -27.03 -46.87
CA ALA A 222 3.01 -25.96 -47.78
C ALA A 222 4.17 -25.07 -48.28
N ILE A 223 5.22 -24.88 -47.48
CA ILE A 223 6.41 -24.12 -47.87
C ILE A 223 7.41 -25.01 -48.62
N ALA A 224 7.48 -26.31 -48.31
CA ALA A 224 8.36 -27.26 -49.00
C ALA A 224 8.03 -27.44 -50.48
N ASP A 225 6.75 -27.39 -50.85
CA ASP A 225 6.28 -27.43 -52.25
C ASP A 225 6.72 -26.21 -53.08
N ILE A 226 7.06 -25.09 -52.43
CA ILE A 226 7.57 -23.86 -53.08
C ILE A 226 9.08 -23.97 -53.36
N VAL A 227 9.80 -24.82 -52.63
CA VAL A 227 11.27 -24.92 -52.66
C VAL A 227 11.77 -25.94 -53.69
N GLN A 228 10.91 -26.84 -54.18
CA GLN A 228 11.29 -27.75 -55.27
C GLN A 228 11.20 -27.05 -56.64
N PRO A 229 12.31 -26.92 -57.40
CA PRO A 229 12.26 -26.32 -58.72
C PRO A 229 11.51 -27.27 -59.65
N GLN A 230 10.31 -26.87 -60.09
CA GLN A 230 9.66 -27.56 -61.20
C GLN A 230 10.58 -27.50 -62.42
N LYS A 231 11.01 -28.67 -62.89
CA LYS A 231 11.70 -28.84 -64.17
C LYS A 231 10.77 -28.41 -65.31
N LYS A 232 10.82 -27.15 -65.71
CA LYS A 232 10.36 -26.70 -67.02
C LYS A 232 11.54 -26.21 -67.86
N LYS A 233 11.59 -26.76 -69.08
CA LYS A 233 12.68 -26.68 -70.06
C LYS A 233 12.94 -25.23 -70.50
N SER A 234 14.23 -24.93 -70.62
CA SER A 234 14.85 -24.11 -71.67
C SER A 234 14.40 -22.65 -71.81
N GLU A 235 15.21 -21.72 -71.27
CA GLU A 235 15.82 -20.66 -72.08
C GLU A 235 17.05 -20.05 -71.38
N LYS A 236 18.10 -19.80 -72.16
CA LYS A 236 19.48 -19.48 -71.75
C LYS A 236 19.65 -17.98 -71.51
N SER A 237 20.22 -17.56 -70.38
CA SER A 237 21.53 -16.87 -70.20
C SER A 237 21.41 -16.08 -68.87
N HIS A 238 22.33 -16.00 -67.90
CA HIS A 238 23.78 -16.17 -67.79
C HIS A 238 24.13 -16.79 -66.41
N PRO A 239 25.05 -17.79 -66.31
CA PRO A 239 25.49 -18.33 -65.03
C PRO A 239 26.82 -17.69 -64.60
N TRP A 240 26.79 -16.75 -63.67
CA TRP A 240 28.01 -16.34 -62.95
C TRP A 240 27.83 -16.08 -61.44
N LEU A 241 26.60 -16.18 -60.90
CA LEU A 241 26.30 -15.86 -59.50
C LEU A 241 25.85 -17.03 -58.62
N LEU A 242 26.10 -18.28 -59.03
CA LEU A 242 25.73 -19.47 -58.23
C LEU A 242 26.87 -20.48 -58.17
N SER A 243 28.01 -20.07 -57.59
CA SER A 243 29.00 -21.04 -57.10
C SER A 243 28.71 -21.38 -55.64
N ALA A 244 28.99 -22.62 -55.23
CA ALA A 244 28.81 -23.08 -53.85
C ALA A 244 29.64 -22.28 -52.81
N GLY A 245 30.63 -21.48 -53.27
CA GLY A 245 31.36 -20.52 -52.43
C GLY A 245 30.53 -19.30 -52.02
N PHE A 246 29.57 -18.86 -52.84
CA PHE A 246 28.70 -17.70 -52.55
C PHE A 246 27.75 -18.00 -51.37
N PHE A 247 27.25 -19.22 -51.26
CA PHE A 247 26.37 -19.62 -50.15
C PHE A 247 27.10 -19.86 -48.82
N LYS A 248 28.39 -20.22 -48.87
CA LYS A 248 29.21 -20.28 -47.65
C LYS A 248 29.47 -18.88 -47.08
N ILE A 249 29.61 -17.88 -47.96
CA ILE A 249 29.69 -16.46 -47.58
C ILE A 249 28.34 -15.94 -47.06
N ILE A 250 27.20 -16.37 -47.62
CA ILE A 250 25.86 -15.97 -47.12
C ILE A 250 25.56 -16.46 -45.70
N SER A 251 26.08 -17.62 -45.28
CA SER A 251 25.90 -18.07 -43.87
C SER A 251 26.67 -17.21 -42.86
N PHE A 252 27.75 -16.55 -43.28
CA PHE A 252 28.53 -15.62 -42.47
C PHE A 252 28.06 -14.17 -42.64
N SER A 253 27.59 -13.80 -43.83
CA SER A 253 27.10 -12.46 -44.17
C SER A 253 25.62 -12.25 -43.86
N SER A 254 24.81 -13.28 -43.59
CA SER A 254 23.43 -13.10 -43.10
C SER A 254 23.43 -12.36 -41.77
N ARG A 255 24.45 -12.53 -40.91
CA ARG A 255 24.60 -11.77 -39.65
C ARG A 255 24.98 -10.31 -39.91
N ALA A 256 25.90 -10.05 -40.83
CA ALA A 256 26.29 -8.69 -41.21
C ALA A 256 25.19 -7.95 -41.99
N LEU A 257 24.42 -8.64 -42.84
CA LEU A 257 23.27 -8.09 -43.56
C LEU A 257 22.05 -7.91 -42.66
N THR A 258 21.84 -8.78 -41.66
CA THR A 258 20.78 -8.58 -40.67
C THR A 258 21.11 -7.35 -39.82
N ILE A 259 22.37 -7.22 -39.38
CA ILE A 259 22.86 -6.02 -38.70
C ILE A 259 22.70 -4.80 -39.60
N ALA A 260 23.23 -4.78 -40.83
CA ALA A 260 23.10 -3.65 -41.75
C ALA A 260 21.64 -3.31 -42.13
N SER A 261 20.77 -4.32 -42.25
CA SER A 261 19.34 -4.12 -42.48
C SER A 261 18.65 -3.54 -41.26
N LEU A 262 19.06 -3.91 -40.04
CA LEU A 262 18.58 -3.33 -38.79
C LEU A 262 19.12 -1.90 -38.62
N THR A 263 20.39 -1.65 -38.93
CA THR A 263 21.02 -0.31 -38.87
C THR A 263 20.41 0.66 -39.88
N LEU A 264 19.87 0.17 -40.99
CA LEU A 264 19.11 0.98 -41.97
C LEU A 264 17.61 1.09 -41.62
N LEU A 265 17.04 0.10 -40.93
CA LEU A 265 15.66 0.14 -40.43
C LEU A 265 15.50 1.15 -39.29
N ILE A 266 16.53 1.33 -38.46
CA ILE A 266 16.50 2.21 -37.29
C ILE A 266 16.33 3.69 -37.66
N PRO A 267 17.08 4.29 -38.61
CA PRO A 267 16.82 5.64 -39.10
C PRO A 267 15.47 5.77 -39.81
N ALA A 268 15.05 4.73 -40.55
CA ALA A 268 13.76 4.72 -41.22
C ALA A 268 12.59 4.71 -40.22
N LEU A 269 12.72 4.01 -39.10
CA LEU A 269 11.73 4.01 -38.01
C LEU A 269 11.77 5.32 -37.19
N VAL A 270 12.95 5.92 -37.01
CA VAL A 270 13.13 7.23 -36.38
C VAL A 270 12.51 8.36 -37.21
N ALA A 271 12.54 8.28 -38.54
CA ALA A 271 11.91 9.26 -39.43
C ALA A 271 10.38 9.12 -39.55
N ILE A 272 9.82 7.96 -39.18
CA ILE A 272 8.38 7.63 -39.30
C ILE A 272 7.60 7.88 -37.99
N ALA A 273 8.28 8.24 -36.89
CA ALA A 273 7.64 8.49 -35.59
C ALA A 273 6.95 9.88 -35.49
N SER A 274 5.95 10.12 -36.34
CA SER A 274 4.81 10.98 -36.00
C SER A 274 3.82 10.18 -35.14
N GLY A 275 3.28 10.78 -34.09
CA GLY A 275 2.70 10.13 -32.89
C GLY A 275 1.60 9.07 -33.03
N GLU A 276 1.14 8.70 -34.22
CA GLU A 276 0.04 7.74 -34.40
C GLU A 276 0.51 6.29 -34.71
N ILE A 277 1.77 6.06 -35.11
CA ILE A 277 2.29 4.69 -35.39
C ILE A 277 2.95 4.03 -34.15
N SER A 278 3.14 4.81 -33.08
CA SER A 278 3.80 4.41 -31.84
C SER A 278 3.13 3.20 -31.16
N GLU A 279 1.80 3.19 -31.04
CA GLU A 279 1.07 2.11 -30.35
C GLU A 279 1.17 0.76 -31.07
N ALA A 280 1.18 0.76 -32.41
CA ALA A 280 1.29 -0.47 -33.20
C ALA A 280 2.68 -1.11 -33.11
N ALA A 281 3.74 -0.30 -33.14
CA ALA A 281 5.11 -0.77 -32.93
C ALA A 281 5.35 -1.20 -31.48
N GLN A 282 4.74 -0.52 -30.50
CA GLN A 282 4.80 -0.86 -29.08
C GLN A 282 4.10 -2.18 -28.75
N SER A 283 2.92 -2.44 -29.36
CA SER A 283 2.21 -3.71 -29.25
C SER A 283 3.00 -4.87 -29.85
N ALA A 284 3.71 -4.64 -30.96
CA ALA A 284 4.57 -5.65 -31.58
C ALA A 284 5.77 -6.04 -30.69
N ILE A 285 6.37 -5.09 -29.96
CA ILE A 285 7.50 -5.36 -29.05
C ILE A 285 7.05 -6.21 -27.85
N VAL A 286 5.89 -5.90 -27.25
CA VAL A 286 5.31 -6.71 -26.16
C VAL A 286 4.98 -8.12 -26.64
N ARG A 287 4.41 -8.27 -27.85
CA ARG A 287 4.13 -9.58 -28.45
C ARG A 287 5.39 -10.40 -28.73
N ILE A 288 6.48 -9.76 -29.16
CA ILE A 288 7.77 -10.44 -29.36
C ILE A 288 8.34 -10.91 -28.02
N HIS A 289 8.22 -10.10 -26.97
CA HIS A 289 8.65 -10.49 -25.62
C HIS A 289 7.86 -11.70 -25.10
N ASP A 290 6.53 -11.69 -25.22
CA ASP A 290 5.69 -12.82 -24.82
C ASP A 290 6.03 -14.09 -25.60
N LEU A 291 6.37 -13.98 -26.89
CA LEU A 291 6.83 -15.12 -27.70
C LEU A 291 8.18 -15.67 -27.23
N ILE A 292 9.14 -14.81 -26.88
CA ILE A 292 10.45 -15.22 -26.36
C ILE A 292 10.30 -15.89 -24.99
N LEU A 293 9.48 -15.34 -24.10
CA LEU A 293 9.23 -15.92 -22.77
C LEU A 293 8.55 -17.28 -22.91
N LYS A 294 7.51 -17.39 -23.74
CA LYS A 294 6.82 -18.67 -24.03
C LYS A 294 7.76 -19.69 -24.66
N GLN A 295 8.66 -19.27 -25.54
CA GLN A 295 9.66 -20.16 -26.12
C GLN A 295 10.70 -20.62 -25.08
N THR A 296 11.16 -19.73 -24.20
CA THR A 296 12.11 -20.08 -23.13
C THR A 296 11.50 -21.05 -22.12
N ILE A 297 10.24 -20.83 -21.74
CA ILE A 297 9.48 -21.75 -20.88
C ILE A 297 9.35 -23.11 -21.56
N LYS A 298 8.96 -23.13 -22.84
CA LYS A 298 8.83 -24.37 -23.61
C LYS A 298 10.16 -25.12 -23.74
N GLU A 299 11.27 -24.44 -23.96
CA GLU A 299 12.59 -25.06 -24.05
C GLU A 299 13.04 -25.64 -22.69
N ALA A 300 12.74 -24.96 -21.58
CA ALA A 300 13.00 -25.47 -20.23
C ALA A 300 12.13 -26.70 -19.90
N GLU A 301 10.84 -26.66 -20.28
CA GLU A 301 9.88 -27.76 -20.13
C GLU A 301 10.25 -28.97 -21.00
N ASP A 302 10.67 -28.75 -22.25
CA ASP A 302 11.13 -29.79 -23.17
C ASP A 302 12.43 -30.44 -22.68
N THR A 303 13.32 -29.67 -22.05
CA THR A 303 14.57 -30.19 -21.47
C THR A 303 14.28 -31.06 -20.25
N TRP A 304 13.38 -30.62 -19.37
CA TRP A 304 12.94 -31.39 -18.22
C TRP A 304 12.18 -32.66 -18.63
N SER A 305 11.26 -32.55 -19.59
CA SER A 305 10.47 -33.68 -20.11
C SER A 305 11.35 -34.74 -20.77
N ARG A 306 12.39 -34.31 -21.50
CA ARG A 306 13.41 -35.23 -22.06
C ARG A 306 14.21 -35.94 -20.97
N ALA A 307 14.51 -35.27 -19.85
CA ALA A 307 15.23 -35.87 -18.73
C ALA A 307 14.40 -36.92 -17.96
N LEU A 308 13.07 -36.79 -17.93
CA LEU A 308 12.16 -37.71 -17.23
C LEU A 308 11.69 -38.92 -18.06
N GLU A 309 11.86 -38.89 -19.38
CA GLU A 309 11.37 -39.91 -20.33
C GLU A 309 9.95 -40.40 -20.02
N LEU A 310 8.93 -39.57 -20.27
CA LEU A 310 7.53 -39.86 -19.91
C LEU A 310 6.99 -41.15 -20.57
N GLN A 311 6.21 -41.93 -19.82
CA GLN A 311 5.54 -43.17 -20.26
C GLN A 311 4.01 -43.06 -20.18
N SER A 312 3.30 -43.87 -20.97
CA SER A 312 1.82 -43.81 -21.08
C SER A 312 1.07 -44.42 -19.88
N GLN A 313 1.72 -45.30 -19.09
CA GLN A 313 1.12 -45.91 -17.90
C GLN A 313 1.62 -45.24 -16.62
N LYS A 314 0.68 -44.71 -15.82
CA LYS A 314 0.96 -44.09 -14.52
C LYS A 314 1.37 -45.16 -13.51
N ARG A 315 2.50 -44.97 -12.82
CA ARG A 315 2.93 -45.83 -11.71
C ARG A 315 2.42 -45.33 -10.36
N GLU A 316 2.30 -46.22 -9.38
CA GLU A 316 2.08 -45.84 -7.98
C GLU A 316 3.37 -45.33 -7.34
N LEU A 317 3.25 -44.29 -6.51
CA LEU A 317 4.37 -43.68 -5.79
C LEU A 317 4.62 -44.42 -4.47
N THR A 318 5.89 -44.54 -4.10
CA THR A 318 6.28 -45.10 -2.80
C THR A 318 6.19 -44.03 -1.71
N LYS A 319 6.07 -44.42 -0.44
CA LYS A 319 6.15 -43.46 0.68
C LYS A 319 7.45 -42.64 0.70
N ALA A 320 8.53 -43.18 0.15
CA ALA A 320 9.80 -42.47 0.01
C ALA A 320 9.76 -41.38 -1.08
N ASP A 321 8.96 -41.58 -2.14
CA ASP A 321 8.71 -40.55 -3.16
C ASP A 321 7.95 -39.38 -2.59
N ASP A 322 6.87 -39.65 -1.85
CA ASP A 322 6.05 -38.61 -1.24
C ASP A 322 6.88 -37.74 -0.28
N ALA A 323 7.73 -38.38 0.53
CA ALA A 323 8.62 -37.68 1.45
C ALA A 323 9.67 -36.81 0.72
N LEU A 324 10.25 -37.29 -0.39
CA LEU A 324 11.21 -36.52 -1.18
C LEU A 324 10.54 -35.33 -1.87
N ILE A 325 9.36 -35.54 -2.48
CA ILE A 325 8.61 -34.49 -3.17
C ILE A 325 8.24 -33.39 -2.18
N ASP A 326 7.80 -33.75 -0.96
CA ASP A 326 7.46 -32.78 0.08
C ASP A 326 8.68 -31.95 0.54
N GLN A 327 9.86 -32.58 0.65
CA GLN A 327 11.12 -31.90 0.97
C GLN A 327 11.57 -30.95 -0.16
N LEU A 328 11.48 -31.39 -1.42
CA LEU A 328 11.81 -30.56 -2.59
C LEU A 328 10.86 -29.37 -2.73
N ALA A 329 9.58 -29.56 -2.44
CA ALA A 329 8.59 -28.49 -2.45
C ALA A 329 8.92 -27.40 -1.41
N GLY A 330 9.39 -27.79 -0.22
CA GLY A 330 9.89 -26.86 0.78
C GLY A 330 11.13 -26.08 0.32
N GLN A 331 12.08 -26.74 -0.36
CA GLN A 331 13.28 -26.09 -0.90
C GLN A 331 12.99 -25.18 -2.09
N PHE A 332 12.04 -25.56 -2.95
CA PHE A 332 11.59 -24.73 -4.07
C PHE A 332 10.98 -23.42 -3.57
N GLN A 333 10.16 -23.48 -2.51
CA GLN A 333 9.62 -22.29 -1.88
C GLN A 333 10.72 -21.36 -1.35
N ALA A 334 11.73 -21.93 -0.67
CA ALA A 334 12.88 -21.16 -0.19
C ALA A 334 13.71 -20.55 -1.34
N TYR A 335 13.91 -21.31 -2.43
CA TYR A 335 14.61 -20.86 -3.64
C TYR A 335 13.92 -19.66 -4.30
N VAL A 336 12.59 -19.71 -4.47
CA VAL A 336 11.80 -18.59 -5.03
C VAL A 336 11.85 -17.37 -4.11
N GLN A 337 11.76 -17.56 -2.80
CA GLN A 337 11.87 -16.46 -1.82
C GLN A 337 13.25 -15.79 -1.87
N GLN A 338 14.32 -16.58 -2.01
CA GLN A 338 15.69 -16.09 -2.09
C GLN A 338 15.96 -15.32 -3.40
N GLN A 339 15.46 -15.79 -4.55
CA GLN A 339 15.64 -15.08 -5.82
C GLN A 339 14.94 -13.72 -5.86
N ASN A 340 13.79 -13.60 -5.20
CA ASN A 340 13.06 -12.34 -5.09
C ASN A 340 13.74 -11.33 -4.14
N SER A 341 14.68 -11.77 -3.29
CA SER A 341 15.31 -10.94 -2.25
C SER A 341 16.51 -10.09 -2.72
N GLY A 342 17.19 -10.50 -3.80
CA GLY A 342 18.48 -9.91 -4.21
C GLY A 342 18.42 -8.55 -4.92
N LEU A 343 17.26 -8.15 -5.46
CA LEU A 343 17.05 -6.84 -6.11
C LEU A 343 16.58 -5.75 -5.13
N MET A 344 16.36 -6.10 -3.86
CA MET A 344 15.16 -5.59 -3.20
C MET A 344 15.24 -5.52 -1.66
N ARG A 345 16.41 -5.45 -1.01
CA ARG A 345 16.49 -5.43 0.48
C ARG A 345 15.67 -4.29 1.13
N GLY A 346 15.67 -3.08 0.56
CA GLY A 346 14.78 -1.99 1.01
C GLY A 346 13.29 -2.28 0.74
N SER A 347 13.00 -3.05 -0.30
CA SER A 347 11.64 -3.42 -0.70
C SER A 347 11.07 -4.65 0.03
N ILE A 348 11.89 -5.52 0.64
CA ILE A 348 11.37 -6.69 1.36
C ILE A 348 10.65 -6.20 2.61
N GLU A 349 11.25 -5.28 3.36
CA GLU A 349 10.64 -4.70 4.54
C GLU A 349 9.41 -3.85 4.17
N VAL A 350 9.51 -3.05 3.10
CA VAL A 350 8.37 -2.30 2.57
C VAL A 350 7.26 -3.24 2.08
N GLY A 351 7.60 -4.29 1.33
CA GLY A 351 6.68 -5.30 0.81
C GLY A 351 6.00 -6.10 1.92
N ARG A 352 6.74 -6.44 2.99
CA ARG A 352 6.21 -7.04 4.21
C ARG A 352 5.20 -6.12 4.88
N ARG A 353 5.55 -4.85 5.08
CA ARG A 353 4.62 -3.85 5.63
C ARG A 353 3.38 -3.70 4.77
N LEU A 354 3.53 -3.61 3.44
CA LEU A 354 2.42 -3.53 2.48
C LEU A 354 1.52 -4.76 2.54
N ALA A 355 2.07 -5.97 2.65
CA ALA A 355 1.30 -7.21 2.79
C ALA A 355 0.54 -7.28 4.13
N GLN A 356 1.17 -6.90 5.24
CA GLN A 356 0.53 -6.79 6.56
C GLN A 356 -0.66 -5.83 6.52
N ASN A 357 -0.43 -4.67 5.92
CA ASN A 357 -1.41 -3.63 5.72
C ASN A 357 -2.57 -4.08 4.83
N ALA A 358 -2.29 -4.75 3.71
CA ALA A 358 -3.31 -5.36 2.88
C ALA A 358 -4.15 -6.41 3.63
N ALA A 359 -3.51 -7.24 4.47
CA ALA A 359 -4.21 -8.20 5.32
C ALA A 359 -5.12 -7.49 6.34
N ARG A 360 -4.64 -6.41 6.99
CA ARG A 360 -5.45 -5.57 7.90
C ARG A 360 -6.68 -5.02 7.20
N GLU A 361 -6.51 -4.43 6.02
CA GLU A 361 -7.63 -3.84 5.28
C GLU A 361 -8.71 -4.88 4.95
N ARG A 362 -8.32 -6.09 4.53
CA ARG A 362 -9.29 -7.17 4.29
C ARG A 362 -10.00 -7.67 5.52
N ILE A 363 -9.26 -7.85 6.63
CA ILE A 363 -9.86 -8.23 7.90
C ILE A 363 -10.93 -7.21 8.28
N LEU A 364 -10.63 -5.91 8.15
CA LEU A 364 -11.58 -4.84 8.43
C LEU A 364 -12.75 -4.82 7.44
N GLN A 365 -12.52 -5.11 6.16
CA GLN A 365 -13.58 -5.22 5.14
C GLN A 365 -14.52 -6.39 5.43
N ASN A 366 -13.99 -7.58 5.75
CA ASN A 366 -14.77 -8.75 6.15
C ASN A 366 -15.58 -8.45 7.42
N PHE A 367 -14.99 -7.72 8.37
CA PHE A 367 -15.68 -7.29 9.58
C PHE A 367 -16.83 -6.32 9.27
N ALA A 368 -16.58 -5.27 8.47
CA ALA A 368 -17.57 -4.28 8.08
C ALA A 368 -18.71 -4.87 7.24
N ALA A 369 -18.43 -5.87 6.39
CA ALA A 369 -19.45 -6.59 5.64
C ALA A 369 -20.49 -7.28 6.55
N SER A 370 -20.12 -7.58 7.81
CA SER A 370 -21.02 -8.13 8.81
C SER A 370 -21.69 -7.09 9.72
N LYS A 371 -21.37 -5.80 9.55
CA LYS A 371 -21.87 -4.67 10.35
C LYS A 371 -22.21 -3.46 9.46
N PRO A 372 -23.48 -3.26 9.08
CA PRO A 372 -23.88 -2.22 8.12
C PRO A 372 -23.56 -0.78 8.57
N SER A 373 -23.41 -0.53 9.87
CA SER A 373 -23.04 0.78 10.43
C SER A 373 -21.52 1.02 10.51
N THR A 374 -20.69 0.14 9.95
CA THR A 374 -19.22 0.26 9.97
C THR A 374 -18.66 0.49 8.58
N ILE A 375 -17.78 1.49 8.44
CA ILE A 375 -17.06 1.81 7.20
C ILE A 375 -15.58 1.54 7.42
N VAL A 376 -14.93 0.98 6.41
CA VAL A 376 -13.47 0.87 6.37
C VAL A 376 -12.92 2.05 5.61
N LYS A 377 -11.94 2.73 6.21
CA LYS A 377 -11.07 3.67 5.49
C LYS A 377 -9.69 3.07 5.38
N GLY A 378 -9.09 3.17 4.20
CA GLY A 378 -7.79 2.61 3.89
C GLY A 378 -7.32 3.04 2.51
N ALA A 379 -6.15 2.55 2.09
CA ALA A 379 -5.60 2.93 0.80
C ALA A 379 -6.54 2.55 -0.36
N ALA A 380 -7.31 1.46 -0.26
CA ALA A 380 -8.25 1.08 -1.33
C ALA A 380 -9.38 2.10 -1.56
N THR A 381 -9.65 2.96 -0.58
CA THR A 381 -10.70 4.00 -0.65
C THR A 381 -10.19 5.36 -1.15
N GLN A 382 -8.87 5.56 -1.26
CA GLN A 382 -8.28 6.82 -1.68
C GLN A 382 -8.09 6.89 -3.22
N GLN A 383 -7.89 8.08 -3.78
CA GLN A 383 -7.61 8.30 -5.21
C GLN A 383 -6.13 8.66 -5.43
N GLY A 384 -5.54 8.27 -6.57
CA GLY A 384 -4.15 8.59 -6.94
C GLY A 384 -3.28 7.37 -7.26
N VAL A 385 -2.13 7.61 -7.88
CA VAL A 385 -1.21 6.56 -8.38
C VAL A 385 -0.70 5.65 -7.25
N GLU A 386 -0.35 6.21 -6.09
CA GLU A 386 0.09 5.44 -4.91
C GLU A 386 -1.04 4.55 -4.36
N SER A 387 -2.28 5.05 -4.43
CA SER A 387 -3.48 4.31 -4.05
C SER A 387 -3.82 3.19 -5.04
N GLU A 388 -3.59 3.39 -6.34
CA GLU A 388 -3.76 2.33 -7.34
C GLU A 388 -2.78 1.17 -7.12
N ILE A 389 -1.52 1.46 -6.81
CA ILE A 389 -0.53 0.45 -6.44
C ILE A 389 -0.96 -0.29 -5.17
N ALA A 390 -1.43 0.44 -4.15
CA ALA A 390 -1.96 -0.15 -2.93
C ALA A 390 -3.19 -1.05 -3.19
N LYS A 391 -4.14 -0.60 -4.02
CA LYS A 391 -5.31 -1.37 -4.44
C LYS A 391 -4.89 -2.63 -5.16
N GLU A 392 -3.88 -2.55 -6.01
CA GLU A 392 -3.39 -3.71 -6.74
C GLU A 392 -2.72 -4.70 -5.80
N ILE A 393 -1.90 -4.27 -4.84
CA ILE A 393 -1.36 -5.17 -3.79
C ILE A 393 -2.50 -5.85 -3.02
N VAL A 394 -3.56 -5.10 -2.67
CA VAL A 394 -4.76 -5.64 -2.04
C VAL A 394 -5.56 -6.55 -2.99
N LYS A 395 -5.51 -6.37 -4.31
CA LYS A 395 -6.16 -7.25 -5.29
C LYS A 395 -5.35 -8.50 -5.60
N THR A 396 -4.03 -8.39 -5.81
CA THR A 396 -3.14 -9.51 -6.09
C THR A 396 -3.19 -10.52 -4.95
N ASN A 397 -3.07 -10.04 -3.70
CA ASN A 397 -3.21 -10.92 -2.55
C ASN A 397 -4.64 -11.52 -2.44
N SER A 398 -5.69 -10.96 -3.09
CA SER A 398 -7.12 -11.38 -2.92
C SER A 398 -7.59 -12.28 -4.04
N ASN A 399 -7.08 -12.02 -5.24
CA ASN A 399 -7.21 -12.84 -6.43
C ASN A 399 -6.29 -14.05 -6.36
N GLU A 400 -5.32 -14.07 -5.43
CA GLU A 400 -4.86 -15.31 -4.78
C GLU A 400 -5.97 -16.00 -3.95
N ARG A 401 -7.19 -16.09 -4.48
CA ARG A 401 -7.91 -17.36 -4.38
C ARG A 401 -7.03 -18.38 -5.09
N LEU A 402 -6.23 -19.14 -4.33
CA LEU A 402 -5.44 -20.35 -4.70
C LEU A 402 -3.89 -20.25 -4.76
N GLY A 403 -3.20 -19.28 -4.13
CA GLY A 403 -1.76 -19.03 -4.42
C GLY A 403 -0.72 -19.25 -3.31
N GLY A 404 -0.72 -18.44 -2.24
CA GLY A 404 0.42 -18.38 -1.30
C GLY A 404 0.69 -19.66 -0.48
N THR A 405 -0.36 -20.36 -0.02
CA THR A 405 -0.24 -21.71 0.56
C THR A 405 -0.08 -22.81 -0.49
N ASN A 406 -0.14 -22.43 -1.77
CA ASN A 406 -0.20 -23.36 -2.89
C ASN A 406 1.09 -23.40 -3.70
N LEU A 407 2.12 -22.58 -3.47
CA LEU A 407 3.37 -22.76 -4.23
C LEU A 407 4.02 -24.12 -3.91
N ARG A 408 4.12 -24.45 -2.61
CA ARG A 408 4.59 -25.75 -2.14
C ARG A 408 3.63 -26.86 -2.57
N GLU A 409 2.34 -26.71 -2.33
CA GLU A 409 1.34 -27.75 -2.65
C GLU A 409 1.13 -27.94 -4.16
N GLN A 410 1.18 -26.88 -4.98
CA GLN A 410 1.13 -26.97 -6.45
C GLN A 410 2.42 -27.57 -6.99
N PHE A 411 3.60 -27.11 -6.54
CA PHE A 411 4.84 -27.75 -6.94
C PHE A 411 4.85 -29.23 -6.56
N LYS A 412 4.39 -29.56 -5.35
CA LYS A 412 4.23 -30.94 -4.87
C LYS A 412 3.25 -31.72 -5.76
N ASN A 413 2.08 -31.18 -6.07
CA ASN A 413 1.07 -31.83 -6.92
C ASN A 413 1.57 -32.02 -8.36
N GLU A 414 2.21 -31.01 -8.94
CA GLU A 414 2.79 -31.05 -10.28
C GLU A 414 3.94 -32.06 -10.35
N LEU A 415 4.87 -32.03 -9.40
CA LEU A 415 5.98 -32.98 -9.33
C LEU A 415 5.48 -34.40 -9.03
N THR A 416 4.40 -34.54 -8.25
CA THR A 416 3.72 -35.83 -8.00
C THR A 416 3.15 -36.41 -9.29
N GLU A 417 2.45 -35.62 -10.11
CA GLU A 417 1.92 -36.11 -11.39
C GLU A 417 3.05 -36.42 -12.40
N GLN A 418 4.12 -35.61 -12.42
CA GLN A 418 5.30 -35.89 -13.24
C GLN A 418 6.03 -37.16 -12.77
N ALA A 419 6.13 -37.39 -11.46
CA ALA A 419 6.73 -38.59 -10.89
C ALA A 419 5.93 -39.86 -11.23
N LYS A 420 4.60 -39.77 -11.29
CA LYS A 420 3.72 -40.88 -11.73
C LYS A 420 3.87 -41.18 -13.21
N ALA A 421 4.13 -40.17 -14.04
CA ALA A 421 4.26 -40.28 -15.49
C ALA A 421 5.68 -40.62 -15.99
N ALA A 422 6.70 -40.51 -15.14
CA ALA A 422 8.09 -40.79 -15.49
C ALA A 422 8.39 -42.29 -15.56
N LYS A 423 9.30 -42.70 -16.47
CA LYS A 423 9.84 -44.07 -16.48
C LYS A 423 10.57 -44.38 -15.16
N PRO A 424 10.45 -45.61 -14.61
CA PRO A 424 11.04 -45.96 -13.32
C PRO A 424 12.54 -45.67 -13.22
N GLN A 425 13.32 -45.99 -14.25
CA GLN A 425 14.77 -45.79 -14.27
C GLN A 425 15.16 -44.30 -14.27
N ALA A 426 14.44 -43.47 -15.02
CA ALA A 426 14.68 -42.03 -15.09
C ALA A 426 14.34 -41.33 -13.77
N TRP A 427 13.24 -41.73 -13.12
CA TRP A 427 12.88 -41.20 -11.81
C TRP A 427 13.84 -41.61 -10.71
N GLU A 428 14.32 -42.86 -10.69
CA GLU A 428 15.32 -43.29 -9.70
C GLU A 428 16.64 -42.52 -9.86
N ALA A 429 17.07 -42.26 -11.09
CA ALA A 429 18.24 -41.42 -11.36
C ALA A 429 18.05 -39.99 -10.85
N PHE A 430 16.86 -39.39 -11.06
CA PHE A 430 16.52 -38.08 -10.49
C PHE A 430 16.48 -38.13 -8.96
N ARG A 431 15.86 -39.15 -8.37
CA ARG A 431 15.74 -39.35 -6.91
C ARG A 431 17.11 -39.38 -6.24
N ALA A 432 18.08 -40.09 -6.82
CA ALA A 432 19.44 -40.15 -6.33
C ALA A 432 20.12 -38.76 -6.31
N LYS A 433 19.97 -37.99 -7.40
CA LYS A 433 20.53 -36.63 -7.52
C LYS A 433 19.83 -35.63 -6.60
N ALA A 434 18.52 -35.70 -6.47
CA ALA A 434 17.73 -34.87 -5.57
C ALA A 434 18.08 -35.13 -4.10
N ALA A 435 18.23 -36.39 -3.70
CA ALA A 435 18.68 -36.74 -2.35
C ALA A 435 20.10 -36.24 -2.07
N GLN A 436 21.00 -36.26 -3.07
CA GLN A 436 22.34 -35.69 -2.96
C GLN A 436 22.31 -34.16 -2.83
N ALA A 437 21.49 -33.48 -3.63
CA ALA A 437 21.30 -32.03 -3.55
C ALA A 437 20.77 -31.62 -2.16
N LEU A 438 19.75 -32.30 -1.65
CA LEU A 438 19.17 -32.07 -0.32
C LEU A 438 20.18 -32.25 0.82
N ARG A 439 21.13 -33.19 0.70
CA ARG A 439 22.21 -33.36 1.69
C ARG A 439 23.27 -32.26 1.61
N SER A 440 23.48 -31.67 0.43
CA SER A 440 24.45 -30.60 0.18
C SER A 440 23.97 -29.21 0.60
N ALA A 441 22.67 -29.04 0.84
CA ALA A 441 22.07 -27.78 1.28
C ALA A 441 22.47 -27.44 2.73
N ARG A 442 23.67 -26.88 2.92
CA ARG A 442 24.07 -26.21 4.17
C ARG A 442 24.43 -24.75 3.86
N ALA A 443 23.58 -23.86 4.38
CA ALA A 443 23.61 -22.39 4.34
C ALA A 443 23.11 -21.71 3.04
N PRO A 444 22.34 -20.60 3.15
CA PRO A 444 21.90 -19.83 2.00
C PRO A 444 23.09 -19.07 1.38
N LEU A 445 23.32 -19.29 0.08
CA LEU A 445 24.26 -18.53 -0.75
C LEU A 445 23.93 -17.02 -0.75
N GLU A 446 24.94 -16.16 -0.85
CA GLU A 446 24.73 -14.71 -0.83
C GLU A 446 23.85 -14.23 -2.00
N SER A 447 22.78 -13.51 -1.65
CA SER A 447 21.70 -13.06 -2.53
C SER A 447 22.13 -12.07 -3.63
N SER A 448 23.29 -11.44 -3.51
CA SER A 448 23.80 -10.40 -4.41
C SER A 448 24.31 -10.94 -5.75
N GLU A 449 24.86 -12.14 -5.78
CA GLU A 449 25.42 -12.74 -7.01
C GLU A 449 24.37 -13.37 -7.93
N ILE A 450 23.21 -13.76 -7.40
CA ILE A 450 22.17 -14.50 -8.15
C ILE A 450 21.23 -13.52 -8.88
N ALA A 451 20.79 -12.46 -8.20
CA ALA A 451 19.87 -11.47 -8.78
C ALA A 451 20.52 -10.61 -9.87
N SER A 452 21.81 -10.27 -9.71
CA SER A 452 22.58 -9.55 -10.74
C SER A 452 22.73 -10.37 -12.02
N LYS A 453 22.88 -11.70 -11.91
CA LYS A 453 23.07 -12.60 -13.06
C LYS A 453 21.76 -12.93 -13.78
N LEU A 454 20.65 -13.15 -13.07
CA LEU A 454 19.34 -13.41 -13.66
C LEU A 454 18.77 -12.21 -14.43
N PHE A 455 18.89 -11.01 -13.84
CA PHE A 455 18.46 -9.79 -14.50
C PHE A 455 19.41 -9.42 -15.65
N ALA A 456 20.72 -9.66 -15.50
CA ALA A 456 21.69 -9.50 -16.58
C ALA A 456 21.49 -10.49 -17.72
N GLU A 457 21.04 -11.72 -17.48
CA GLU A 457 20.80 -12.75 -18.51
C GLU A 457 19.52 -12.44 -19.31
N ALA A 458 18.43 -12.05 -18.64
CA ALA A 458 17.20 -11.57 -19.30
C ALA A 458 17.41 -10.26 -20.08
N LEU A 459 18.26 -9.36 -19.56
CA LEU A 459 18.64 -8.12 -20.25
C LEU A 459 19.73 -8.32 -21.30
N ASN A 460 20.53 -9.39 -21.24
CA ASN A 460 21.50 -9.71 -22.30
C ASN A 460 20.77 -10.03 -23.60
N THR A 461 19.65 -10.74 -23.50
CA THR A 461 18.76 -11.05 -24.62
C THR A 461 18.10 -9.78 -25.18
N LEU A 462 17.81 -8.77 -24.34
CA LEU A 462 17.29 -7.45 -24.74
C LEU A 462 18.37 -6.52 -25.32
N SER A 463 19.58 -6.54 -24.76
CA SER A 463 20.72 -5.68 -25.12
C SER A 463 21.31 -6.03 -26.48
N GLN A 464 21.16 -7.26 -26.97
CA GLN A 464 21.59 -7.61 -28.33
C GLN A 464 20.68 -7.01 -29.41
N THR A 465 19.46 -6.58 -29.06
CA THR A 465 18.49 -6.01 -30.01
C THR A 465 18.38 -4.49 -29.97
N VAL A 466 18.84 -3.81 -28.91
CA VAL A 466 18.68 -2.36 -28.73
C VAL A 466 20.00 -1.76 -28.23
N ILE A 467 20.80 -1.17 -29.13
CA ILE A 467 22.01 -0.44 -28.74
C ILE A 467 21.88 1.05 -29.11
N ASN A 468 22.15 1.87 -28.08
CA ASN A 468 22.53 3.29 -28.06
C ASN A 468 21.64 4.33 -28.73
N THR A 469 20.52 4.69 -28.08
CA THR A 469 20.02 6.08 -28.07
C THR A 469 19.33 6.37 -26.73
N ASP A 470 19.34 7.65 -26.30
CA ASP A 470 18.74 8.14 -25.04
C ASP A 470 17.23 7.83 -24.90
N ASP A 471 16.55 7.47 -25.99
CA ASP A 471 15.12 7.10 -26.00
C ASP A 471 14.83 5.62 -25.66
N ALA A 472 15.85 4.75 -25.52
CA ALA A 472 15.69 3.40 -24.95
C ALA A 472 15.13 3.44 -23.51
N SER A 473 15.41 4.53 -22.79
CA SER A 473 14.89 4.80 -21.45
C SER A 473 13.37 5.03 -21.44
N LYS A 474 12.80 5.63 -22.49
CA LYS A 474 11.35 5.83 -22.64
C LYS A 474 10.63 4.53 -22.99
N ALA A 475 11.18 3.75 -23.93
CA ALA A 475 10.65 2.44 -24.29
C ALA A 475 10.67 1.47 -23.09
N LEU A 476 11.78 1.42 -22.34
CA LEU A 476 11.89 0.62 -21.12
C LEU A 476 11.00 1.14 -19.98
N SER A 477 10.81 2.46 -19.85
CA SER A 477 9.86 3.00 -18.86
C SER A 477 8.41 2.67 -19.18
N HIS A 478 8.05 2.55 -20.46
CA HIS A 478 6.73 2.12 -20.87
C HIS A 478 6.54 0.60 -20.75
N ILE A 479 7.59 -0.20 -20.98
CA ILE A 479 7.61 -1.63 -20.64
C ILE A 479 7.41 -1.80 -19.12
N ALA A 480 8.09 -1.01 -18.28
CA ALA A 480 7.87 -1.01 -16.83
C ALA A 480 6.44 -0.58 -16.43
N SER A 481 5.85 0.39 -17.14
CA SER A 481 4.44 0.78 -16.92
C SER A 481 3.43 -0.25 -17.43
N GLY A 482 3.77 -0.99 -18.49
CA GLY A 482 2.97 -2.07 -19.06
C GLY A 482 3.05 -3.35 -18.22
N LEU A 483 4.21 -3.61 -17.61
CA LEU A 483 4.41 -4.63 -16.58
C LEU A 483 3.61 -4.34 -15.31
N GLY A 484 3.14 -3.11 -15.11
CA GLY A 484 2.23 -2.71 -14.03
C GLY A 484 0.73 -2.81 -14.37
N LYS A 485 0.35 -3.32 -15.56
CA LYS A 485 -1.08 -3.46 -15.90
C LYS A 485 -1.72 -4.65 -15.15
N PRO A 486 -2.82 -4.44 -14.40
CA PRO A 486 -3.40 -5.39 -13.43
C PRO A 486 -3.77 -6.81 -13.91
N GLY A 487 -3.93 -7.04 -15.22
CA GLY A 487 -4.27 -8.36 -15.78
C GLY A 487 -3.06 -9.18 -16.22
N ASP A 488 -2.03 -8.52 -16.75
CA ASP A 488 -0.81 -9.17 -17.28
C ASP A 488 0.12 -9.66 -16.16
N THR A 489 0.04 -9.07 -14.97
CA THR A 489 0.92 -9.38 -13.83
C THR A 489 0.68 -10.79 -13.27
N ALA A 490 -0.57 -11.23 -13.18
CA ALA A 490 -0.91 -12.57 -12.68
C ALA A 490 -0.54 -13.68 -13.67
N GLU A 491 -0.77 -13.45 -14.97
CA GLU A 491 -0.38 -14.38 -16.03
C GLU A 491 1.15 -14.50 -16.12
N ARG A 492 1.86 -13.37 -16.08
CA ARG A 492 3.33 -13.33 -16.09
C ARG A 492 3.96 -13.88 -14.82
N ALA A 493 3.34 -13.67 -13.65
CA ALA A 493 3.78 -14.31 -12.41
C ALA A 493 3.69 -15.84 -12.51
N ASN A 494 2.63 -16.36 -13.15
CA ASN A 494 2.49 -17.79 -13.43
C ASN A 494 3.54 -18.33 -14.41
N GLU A 495 3.85 -17.57 -15.46
CA GLU A 495 4.89 -17.90 -16.45
C GLU A 495 6.30 -17.90 -15.83
N LEU A 496 6.64 -16.86 -15.06
CA LEU A 496 7.90 -16.78 -14.31
C LEU A 496 8.03 -17.89 -13.28
N ARG A 497 6.92 -18.26 -12.63
CA ARG A 497 6.89 -19.37 -11.69
C ARG A 497 7.18 -20.70 -12.38
N LYS A 498 6.58 -20.97 -13.56
CA LYS A 498 6.87 -22.18 -14.36
C LYS A 498 8.34 -22.22 -14.76
N LEU A 499 8.88 -21.09 -15.22
CA LEU A 499 10.30 -20.98 -15.56
C LEU A 499 11.21 -21.27 -14.34
N ASN A 500 10.91 -20.70 -13.18
CA ASN A 500 11.68 -20.92 -11.95
C ASN A 500 11.60 -22.38 -11.47
N ARG A 501 10.43 -23.02 -11.60
CA ARG A 501 10.22 -24.46 -11.33
C ARG A 501 11.11 -25.30 -12.23
N ASP A 502 11.04 -25.09 -13.53
CA ASP A 502 11.75 -25.92 -14.50
C ASP A 502 13.25 -25.70 -14.40
N ARG A 503 13.70 -24.47 -14.10
CA ARG A 503 15.11 -24.18 -13.78
C ARG A 503 15.57 -24.91 -12.53
N PHE A 504 14.81 -24.84 -11.44
CA PHE A 504 15.11 -25.54 -10.19
C PHE A 504 15.24 -27.05 -10.39
N LEU A 505 14.29 -27.65 -11.11
CA LEU A 505 14.30 -29.09 -11.42
C LEU A 505 15.47 -29.49 -12.34
N ASN A 506 15.77 -28.67 -13.34
CA ASN A 506 16.90 -28.87 -14.25
C ASN A 506 18.26 -28.72 -13.56
N GLU A 507 18.39 -27.80 -12.60
CA GLU A 507 19.61 -27.65 -11.80
C GLU A 507 19.88 -28.91 -10.94
N ILE A 508 18.83 -29.44 -10.30
CA ILE A 508 18.92 -30.70 -9.54
C ILE A 508 19.29 -31.86 -10.46
N SER A 509 18.66 -31.97 -11.63
CA SER A 509 18.87 -33.08 -12.55
C SER A 509 20.26 -33.04 -13.22
N ALA A 510 20.82 -31.84 -13.46
CA ALA A 510 22.12 -31.69 -14.09
C ALA A 510 23.29 -31.73 -13.09
N HIS A 511 23.19 -31.07 -11.93
CA HIS A 511 24.35 -30.76 -11.09
C HIS A 511 24.34 -31.40 -9.69
N SER A 512 23.25 -32.04 -9.27
CA SER A 512 23.14 -32.70 -7.95
C SER A 512 23.44 -31.78 -6.74
N ALA A 513 23.31 -30.47 -6.91
CA ALA A 513 23.52 -29.42 -5.90
C ALA A 513 22.65 -28.20 -6.23
N PHE A 514 22.24 -27.46 -5.19
CA PHE A 514 21.50 -26.21 -5.36
C PHE A 514 22.45 -25.05 -5.69
N GLY A 515 22.18 -24.28 -6.75
CA GLY A 515 22.92 -23.05 -7.04
C GLY A 515 24.37 -23.22 -7.50
N SER A 516 24.71 -24.31 -8.21
CA SER A 516 26.08 -24.48 -8.75
C SER A 516 26.45 -23.36 -9.74
N PRO A 517 27.59 -22.67 -9.56
CA PRO A 517 27.88 -21.40 -10.25
C PRO A 517 28.33 -21.48 -11.72
N HIS A 518 28.35 -22.65 -12.39
CA HIS A 518 29.25 -22.85 -13.54
C HIS A 518 28.69 -23.49 -14.82
N SER A 519 27.41 -23.35 -15.17
CA SER A 519 27.03 -23.60 -16.57
C SER A 519 25.84 -22.76 -17.04
N PRO A 520 26.00 -21.87 -18.04
CA PRO A 520 24.85 -21.46 -18.84
C PRO A 520 24.25 -22.72 -19.49
N LEU A 521 22.92 -22.78 -19.58
CA LEU A 521 22.19 -23.87 -20.26
C LEU A 521 22.55 -24.00 -21.75
N VAL A 522 23.28 -23.03 -22.31
CA VAL A 522 23.81 -23.03 -23.67
C VAL A 522 25.34 -23.16 -23.63
N PRO A 523 25.93 -24.25 -24.15
CA PRO A 523 27.37 -24.32 -24.38
C PRO A 523 27.79 -23.21 -25.36
N GLY A 524 28.59 -22.23 -24.88
CA GLY A 524 29.22 -21.21 -25.74
C GLY A 524 28.87 -19.73 -25.49
N THR A 525 28.07 -19.39 -24.48
CA THR A 525 27.72 -17.99 -24.13
C THR A 525 28.58 -17.43 -22.99
N ASN A 526 29.91 -17.56 -23.06
CA ASN A 526 30.81 -16.80 -22.18
C ASN A 526 31.02 -15.39 -22.74
N ILE A 527 30.09 -14.48 -22.49
CA ILE A 527 30.30 -13.04 -22.70
C ILE A 527 30.15 -12.36 -21.35
N ALA A 528 31.26 -11.87 -20.79
CA ALA A 528 31.24 -11.02 -19.62
C ALA A 528 30.57 -9.68 -19.98
N VAL A 529 29.48 -9.33 -19.29
CA VAL A 529 28.77 -8.06 -19.51
C VAL A 529 29.04 -7.13 -18.33
N GLN A 530 29.88 -6.12 -18.58
CA GLN A 530 29.87 -4.87 -17.82
C GLN A 530 29.56 -3.75 -18.83
N ASN A 531 28.27 -3.51 -19.10
CA ASN A 531 27.84 -2.31 -19.82
C ASN A 531 27.31 -1.27 -18.82
N PRO A 532 28.09 -0.24 -18.47
CA PRO A 532 27.75 0.74 -17.43
C PRO A 532 26.48 1.56 -17.75
N ALA A 533 26.13 1.74 -19.04
CA ALA A 533 24.90 2.46 -19.42
C ALA A 533 23.62 1.65 -19.13
N LEU A 534 23.70 0.32 -19.24
CA LEU A 534 22.62 -0.60 -18.87
C LEU A 534 22.48 -0.67 -17.35
N GLU A 535 23.61 -0.74 -16.63
CA GLU A 535 23.64 -0.70 -15.17
C GLU A 535 23.00 0.58 -14.63
N GLU A 536 23.27 1.73 -15.24
CA GLU A 536 22.66 3.01 -14.88
C GLU A 536 21.15 3.07 -15.18
N THR A 537 20.68 2.36 -16.20
CA THR A 537 19.25 2.29 -16.54
C THR A 537 18.49 1.36 -15.59
N ILE A 538 19.10 0.23 -15.21
CA ILE A 538 18.58 -0.67 -14.17
C ILE A 538 18.50 0.08 -12.84
N LYS A 539 19.56 0.82 -12.47
CA LYS A 539 19.56 1.69 -11.27
C LYS A 539 18.43 2.71 -11.30
N ARG A 540 18.17 3.36 -12.45
CA ARG A 540 17.05 4.30 -12.60
C ARG A 540 15.67 3.62 -12.52
N MET A 541 15.50 2.42 -13.08
CA MET A 541 14.23 1.68 -12.99
C MET A 541 13.97 1.18 -11.57
N ALA A 542 14.98 0.59 -10.92
CA ALA A 542 14.94 0.21 -9.52
C ALA A 542 14.62 1.41 -8.64
N GLY A 543 15.27 2.56 -8.86
CA GLY A 543 15.01 3.80 -8.12
C GLY A 543 13.58 4.33 -8.30
N ARG A 544 12.97 4.21 -9.49
CA ARG A 544 11.55 4.57 -9.68
C ARG A 544 10.59 3.62 -8.96
N MET A 545 10.82 2.31 -9.06
CA MET A 545 10.01 1.31 -8.36
C MET A 545 10.14 1.46 -6.85
N GLU A 546 11.34 1.74 -6.35
CA GLU A 546 11.60 2.06 -4.94
C GLU A 546 10.88 3.34 -4.51
N THR A 547 10.88 4.38 -5.34
CA THR A 547 10.14 5.63 -5.07
C THR A 547 8.63 5.39 -5.01
N GLN A 548 8.08 4.57 -5.91
CA GLN A 548 6.66 4.22 -5.92
C GLN A 548 6.26 3.35 -4.74
N LEU A 549 7.08 2.36 -4.38
CA LEU A 549 6.88 1.53 -3.18
C LEU A 549 7.02 2.35 -1.91
N ALA A 550 7.97 3.28 -1.85
CA ALA A 550 8.12 4.21 -0.74
C ALA A 550 6.93 5.18 -0.65
N GLY A 551 6.37 5.61 -1.78
CA GLY A 551 5.12 6.39 -1.86
C GLY A 551 3.93 5.61 -1.32
N ALA A 552 3.73 4.37 -1.76
CA ALA A 552 2.71 3.49 -1.20
C ALA A 552 2.92 3.24 0.30
N ASP A 553 4.13 2.90 0.75
CA ASP A 553 4.47 2.73 2.17
C ASP A 553 4.16 3.99 2.98
N ARG A 554 4.44 5.18 2.44
CA ARG A 554 4.07 6.46 3.06
C ARG A 554 2.55 6.64 3.13
N LEU A 555 1.83 6.37 2.05
CA LEU A 555 0.37 6.44 2.02
C LEU A 555 -0.25 5.58 3.13
N TRP A 556 0.24 4.35 3.28
CA TRP A 556 -0.23 3.43 4.31
C TRP A 556 0.22 3.81 5.73
N ARG A 557 1.36 4.50 5.88
CA ARG A 557 1.77 5.08 7.18
C ARG A 557 0.86 6.24 7.60
N ASP A 558 0.48 7.10 6.66
CA ASP A 558 -0.30 8.30 6.93
C ASP A 558 -1.81 8.01 6.96
N SER A 559 -2.24 6.99 6.21
CA SER A 559 -3.63 6.52 6.06
C SER A 559 -3.75 4.99 6.19
N PRO A 560 -3.34 4.41 7.33
CA PRO A 560 -3.49 2.98 7.57
C PRO A 560 -4.98 2.57 7.56
N PRO A 561 -5.28 1.26 7.39
CA PRO A 561 -6.63 0.76 7.49
C PRO A 561 -7.17 1.02 8.88
N THR A 562 -8.40 1.50 8.89
CA THR A 562 -9.11 1.80 10.12
C THR A 562 -10.59 1.59 9.87
N ILE A 563 -11.31 1.24 10.92
CA ILE A 563 -12.76 1.24 10.91
C ILE A 563 -13.29 2.50 11.56
N GLU A 564 -14.40 2.98 11.02
CA GLU A 564 -15.20 4.07 11.56
C GLU A 564 -16.66 3.67 11.60
N ARG A 565 -17.42 4.24 12.53
CA ARG A 565 -18.88 4.07 12.53
C ARG A 565 -19.48 5.09 11.56
N PHE A 566 -20.34 4.61 10.66
CA PHE A 566 -21.25 5.47 9.92
C PHE A 566 -22.36 5.94 10.86
N SER A 567 -22.55 7.25 10.97
CA SER A 567 -23.57 7.90 11.82
C SER A 567 -25.01 7.73 11.29
N GLY A 568 -25.32 6.61 10.61
CA GLY A 568 -26.57 6.40 9.88
C GLY A 568 -27.80 6.12 10.73
N ASP A 569 -27.64 5.63 11.97
CA ASP A 569 -28.77 5.27 12.83
C ASP A 569 -28.92 6.25 14.00
N GLY A 570 -29.83 7.23 13.85
CA GLY A 570 -30.47 7.93 14.96
C GLY A 570 -29.74 9.11 15.63
N GLN A 571 -28.57 9.53 15.16
CA GLN A 571 -27.88 10.73 15.67
C GLN A 571 -27.58 11.69 14.53
N ASP A 572 -28.46 12.68 14.31
CA ASP A 572 -28.17 13.78 13.39
C ASP A 572 -27.18 14.76 14.04
N LEU A 573 -25.90 14.37 14.06
CA LEU A 573 -24.79 15.21 14.51
C LEU A 573 -24.68 16.50 13.70
N ASN A 574 -25.22 16.53 12.47
CA ASN A 574 -25.31 17.77 11.69
C ASN A 574 -26.36 18.71 12.27
N ALA A 575 -27.55 18.21 12.62
CA ALA A 575 -28.56 19.00 13.30
C ALA A 575 -28.05 19.51 14.66
N ALA A 576 -27.43 18.66 15.48
CA ALA A 576 -26.85 19.07 16.75
C ALA A 576 -25.76 20.14 16.58
N ARG A 577 -24.90 20.02 15.55
CA ARG A 577 -23.93 21.05 15.19
C ARG A 577 -24.60 22.37 14.84
N GLN A 578 -25.58 22.36 13.93
CA GLN A 578 -26.30 23.57 13.51
C GLN A 578 -27.01 24.24 14.69
N GLN A 579 -27.51 23.46 15.63
CA GLN A 579 -28.14 23.94 16.86
C GLN A 579 -27.15 24.64 17.79
N ILE A 580 -25.97 24.05 18.01
CA ILE A 580 -24.91 24.68 18.81
C ILE A 580 -24.41 25.95 18.12
N GLU A 581 -24.28 25.98 16.79
CA GLU A 581 -23.93 27.20 16.04
C GLU A 581 -24.94 28.32 16.27
N LYS A 582 -26.24 28.02 16.21
CA LYS A 582 -27.30 29.00 16.51
C LYS A 582 -27.24 29.49 17.95
N LEU A 583 -26.98 28.59 18.91
CA LEU A 583 -26.84 28.96 20.32
C LEU A 583 -25.64 29.89 20.55
N MET A 584 -24.48 29.58 19.95
CA MET A 584 -23.28 30.40 20.06
C MET A 584 -23.41 31.77 19.39
N ALA A 585 -24.30 31.90 18.40
CA ALA A 585 -24.63 33.19 17.80
C ALA A 585 -25.52 34.07 18.71
N SER A 586 -26.20 33.48 19.70
CA SER A 586 -26.93 34.23 20.73
C SER A 586 -25.97 34.74 21.81
N LYS A 587 -26.02 36.03 22.15
CA LYS A 587 -25.07 36.72 23.07
C LYS A 587 -25.13 36.25 24.54
N SER A 588 -25.79 35.14 24.85
CA SER A 588 -26.16 34.72 26.21
C SER A 588 -25.47 33.44 26.72
N VAL A 589 -24.51 32.87 26.00
CA VAL A 589 -23.81 31.64 26.45
C VAL A 589 -22.68 31.98 27.44
N PRO A 590 -22.70 31.45 28.67
CA PRO A 590 -21.60 31.66 29.63
C PRO A 590 -20.25 31.17 29.07
N PRO A 591 -19.12 31.86 29.31
CA PRO A 591 -17.80 31.49 28.77
C PRO A 591 -17.32 30.07 29.12
N ASN A 592 -17.74 29.54 30.27
CA ASN A 592 -17.41 28.17 30.68
C ASN A 592 -18.19 27.14 29.86
N LEU A 593 -19.49 27.38 29.64
CA LEU A 593 -20.33 26.52 28.82
C LEU A 593 -19.89 26.57 27.35
N ALA A 594 -19.57 27.76 26.84
CA ALA A 594 -19.04 27.94 25.49
C ALA A 594 -17.84 27.01 25.22
N ARG A 595 -16.89 26.91 26.16
CA ARG A 595 -15.70 26.06 26.04
C ARG A 595 -16.00 24.56 26.01
N GLU A 596 -17.08 24.13 26.66
CA GLU A 596 -17.46 22.72 26.79
C GLU A 596 -18.40 22.23 25.67
N LEU A 597 -19.21 23.13 25.09
CA LEU A 597 -20.21 22.78 24.07
C LEU A 597 -19.65 21.98 22.89
N PRO A 598 -18.48 22.30 22.30
CA PRO A 598 -17.93 21.48 21.21
C PRO A 598 -17.64 20.02 21.60
N ASN A 599 -17.34 19.76 22.88
CA ASN A 599 -17.07 18.40 23.34
C ASN A 599 -18.32 17.52 23.28
N SER A 600 -19.54 18.08 23.30
CA SER A 600 -20.80 17.31 23.10
C SER A 600 -20.95 16.70 21.70
N LEU A 601 -20.18 17.18 20.72
CA LEU A 601 -20.12 16.63 19.37
C LEU A 601 -18.90 15.72 19.15
N ALA A 602 -18.12 15.47 20.20
CA ALA A 602 -16.92 14.68 20.07
C ALA A 602 -17.27 13.25 19.66
N THR A 603 -16.43 12.67 18.82
CA THR A 603 -16.51 11.29 18.38
C THR A 603 -15.20 10.60 18.73
N TYR A 604 -15.16 9.29 18.56
CA TYR A 604 -13.92 8.54 18.74
C TYR A 604 -12.78 9.11 17.87
N ALA A 605 -13.09 9.54 16.64
CA ALA A 605 -12.14 10.15 15.71
C ALA A 605 -11.57 11.51 16.14
N ASP A 606 -12.27 12.26 17.01
CA ASP A 606 -11.79 13.57 17.48
C ASP A 606 -10.56 13.46 18.38
N TYR A 607 -10.44 12.36 19.12
CA TYR A 607 -9.35 12.13 20.06
C TYR A 607 -8.42 11.00 19.60
N PHE A 608 -8.94 10.06 18.80
CA PHE A 608 -8.24 8.86 18.35
C PHE A 608 -8.37 8.68 16.82
N PRO A 609 -7.89 9.65 16.02
CA PRO A 609 -8.00 9.58 14.57
C PRO A 609 -7.31 8.32 14.03
N GLY A 610 -8.03 7.58 13.20
CA GLY A 610 -7.55 6.40 12.49
C GLY A 610 -6.68 6.75 11.27
N GLN A 611 -6.73 7.99 10.76
CA GLN A 611 -5.87 8.52 9.70
C GLN A 611 -5.43 9.95 10.02
N ILE A 612 -4.27 10.37 9.50
CA ILE A 612 -3.79 11.74 9.72
C ILE A 612 -4.83 12.75 9.19
N GLY A 613 -5.27 13.66 10.07
CA GLY A 613 -6.22 14.73 9.74
C GLY A 613 -7.69 14.31 9.74
N GLU A 614 -8.03 13.09 10.12
CA GLU A 614 -9.41 12.63 10.29
C GLU A 614 -10.17 13.47 11.34
N GLU A 615 -9.50 13.84 12.42
CA GLU A 615 -10.06 14.65 13.51
C GLU A 615 -10.49 16.04 13.03
N THR A 616 -9.93 16.54 11.93
CA THR A 616 -10.30 17.85 11.36
C THR A 616 -11.62 17.81 10.58
N ARG A 617 -12.11 16.61 10.25
CA ARG A 617 -13.30 16.39 9.41
C ARG A 617 -14.55 16.08 10.24
N THR A 618 -14.41 15.93 11.55
CA THR A 618 -15.50 15.63 12.49
C THR A 618 -16.46 16.82 12.62
N HIS A 619 -17.68 16.58 13.13
CA HIS A 619 -18.65 17.65 13.37
C HIS A 619 -18.17 18.65 14.42
N ARG A 620 -17.46 18.17 15.46
CA ARG A 620 -16.82 19.02 16.47
C ARG A 620 -15.75 19.92 15.86
N ALA A 621 -14.84 19.39 15.03
CA ALA A 621 -13.82 20.21 14.40
C ALA A 621 -14.41 21.24 13.42
N LYS A 622 -15.45 20.85 12.67
CA LYS A 622 -16.21 21.77 11.82
C LYS A 622 -16.83 22.92 12.63
N LEU A 623 -17.42 22.63 13.79
CA LEU A 623 -17.99 23.64 14.70
C LEU A 623 -16.92 24.61 15.24
N ILE A 624 -15.79 24.06 15.68
CA ILE A 624 -14.67 24.87 16.20
C ILE A 624 -14.17 25.82 15.12
N LYS A 625 -14.01 25.33 13.89
CA LYS A 625 -13.55 26.14 12.75
C LYS A 625 -14.56 27.21 12.32
N SER A 626 -15.86 26.90 12.34
CA SER A 626 -16.93 27.81 11.88
C SER A 626 -17.26 28.93 12.87
N THR A 627 -16.88 28.80 14.16
CA THR A 627 -17.30 29.73 15.22
C THR A 627 -16.12 30.60 15.72
N PRO A 628 -16.11 31.92 15.46
CA PRO A 628 -15.01 32.81 15.83
C PRO A 628 -14.67 32.83 17.32
N ALA A 629 -15.66 32.63 18.20
CA ALA A 629 -15.48 32.54 19.65
C ALA A 629 -14.54 31.40 20.08
N PHE A 630 -14.38 30.37 19.23
CA PHE A 630 -13.44 29.27 19.47
C PHE A 630 -12.09 29.51 18.80
N ASN A 631 -12.02 30.27 17.70
CA ASN A 631 -10.80 30.52 16.94
C ASN A 631 -9.74 31.32 17.73
N ALA A 632 -10.14 32.24 18.62
CA ALA A 632 -9.22 33.01 19.46
C ALA A 632 -8.43 32.17 20.49
N ALA A 633 -8.89 30.94 20.80
CA ALA A 633 -8.18 29.98 21.64
C ALA A 633 -7.44 28.89 20.83
N VAL A 634 -7.49 28.95 19.49
CA VAL A 634 -7.10 27.86 18.57
C VAL A 634 -5.77 28.08 17.87
N GLU A 635 -5.20 29.29 17.87
CA GLU A 635 -3.89 29.56 17.23
C GLU A 635 -2.74 28.69 17.83
N GLY A 636 -2.92 28.12 19.03
CA GLY A 636 -2.01 27.13 19.62
C GLY A 636 -2.44 25.66 19.54
N ARG A 637 -3.65 25.32 19.04
CA ARG A 637 -4.19 23.94 18.97
C ARG A 637 -4.19 23.34 17.57
N ALA A 638 -3.83 24.10 16.55
CA ALA A 638 -3.61 23.62 15.17
C ALA A 638 -2.32 22.80 15.00
N ILE A 639 -1.50 22.70 16.06
CA ILE A 639 -0.31 21.85 16.15
C ILE A 639 -0.72 20.54 16.87
N ALA A 640 -0.65 19.34 16.30
CA ALA A 640 -0.45 18.94 14.91
C ALA A 640 -1.19 17.59 14.69
N THR A 641 -1.90 17.45 13.57
CA THR A 641 -2.71 16.26 13.25
C THR A 641 -1.92 14.95 13.27
N ALA A 642 -0.61 15.05 12.98
CA ALA A 642 0.33 13.95 13.09
C ALA A 642 0.54 13.49 14.56
N GLU A 643 0.52 14.39 15.55
CA GLU A 643 0.69 14.01 16.96
C GLU A 643 -0.53 13.30 17.50
N ASN A 644 -1.73 13.77 17.16
CA ASN A 644 -2.99 13.09 17.54
C ASN A 644 -3.03 11.69 16.96
N PHE A 645 -2.69 11.55 15.68
CA PHE A 645 -2.60 10.27 15.00
C PHE A 645 -1.54 9.34 15.62
N ALA A 646 -0.32 9.84 15.85
CA ALA A 646 0.75 9.07 16.47
C ALA A 646 0.36 8.60 17.88
N ARG A 647 -0.24 9.49 18.68
CA ARG A 647 -0.79 9.17 20.00
C ARG A 647 -1.88 8.10 19.91
N ALA A 648 -2.85 8.24 19.01
CA ALA A 648 -3.97 7.31 18.85
C ALA A 648 -3.56 5.85 18.59
N ARG A 649 -2.33 5.63 18.11
CA ARG A 649 -1.76 4.29 17.86
C ARG A 649 -0.66 3.87 18.83
N SER A 650 -0.25 4.74 19.74
CA SER A 650 0.79 4.45 20.74
C SER A 650 0.18 4.18 22.11
N TYR A 651 0.36 2.94 22.58
CA TYR A 651 -0.10 2.54 23.92
C TYR A 651 0.49 3.45 25.00
N GLY A 652 1.80 3.71 24.95
CA GLY A 652 2.51 4.57 25.90
C GLY A 652 1.96 6.00 25.89
N ALA A 653 1.85 6.61 24.71
CA ALA A 653 1.35 7.97 24.57
C ALA A 653 -0.09 8.17 25.08
N LEU A 654 -0.91 7.11 25.03
CA LEU A 654 -2.30 7.15 25.50
C LEU A 654 -2.42 7.02 27.02
N ARG A 655 -1.42 6.48 27.72
CA ARG A 655 -1.49 6.31 29.18
C ARG A 655 -1.62 7.64 29.92
N GLY A 656 -0.84 8.65 29.54
CA GLY A 656 -0.87 9.98 30.14
C GLY A 656 -1.80 10.98 29.45
N PHE A 657 -2.59 10.55 28.46
CA PHE A 657 -3.49 11.47 27.75
C PHE A 657 -4.75 11.76 28.57
N ALA A 658 -5.05 13.04 28.80
CA ALA A 658 -6.19 13.45 29.63
C ALA A 658 -7.57 12.98 29.15
N LYS A 659 -7.72 12.63 27.87
CA LYS A 659 -8.98 12.08 27.35
C LYS A 659 -9.08 10.56 27.51
N VAL A 660 -8.11 9.95 28.19
CA VAL A 660 -8.01 8.51 28.47
C VAL A 660 -7.94 8.25 29.99
N GLY A 661 -9.12 8.12 30.61
CA GLY A 661 -9.30 7.41 31.90
C GLY A 661 -9.70 5.94 31.69
N GLY A 662 -9.69 5.50 30.44
CA GLY A 662 -10.36 4.31 29.97
C GLY A 662 -9.69 2.95 30.23
N VAL A 663 -10.15 1.95 29.48
CA VAL A 663 -9.49 0.67 29.26
C VAL A 663 -8.56 0.76 28.04
N LEU A 664 -7.28 0.40 28.21
CA LEU A 664 -6.31 0.29 27.11
C LEU A 664 -5.86 -1.17 26.90
N ILE A 665 -6.04 -1.67 25.68
CA ILE A 665 -5.65 -3.02 25.23
C ILE A 665 -4.87 -2.90 23.92
N GLY A 666 -3.73 -3.57 23.80
CA GLY A 666 -2.77 -3.42 22.71
C GLY A 666 -1.34 -3.14 23.18
N LEU A 667 -0.99 -3.50 24.41
CA LEU A 667 0.36 -3.38 24.94
C LEU A 667 1.32 -4.28 24.15
N LYS A 668 2.48 -3.74 23.78
CA LYS A 668 3.59 -4.50 23.18
C LYS A 668 4.32 -5.30 24.27
N PRO A 669 4.96 -6.44 23.91
CA PRO A 669 5.71 -7.22 24.89
C PRO A 669 6.91 -6.42 25.44
N ASN A 670 7.25 -6.65 26.70
CA ASN A 670 8.34 -5.97 27.42
C ASN A 670 9.70 -6.67 27.24
N GLY A 671 9.86 -7.45 26.17
CA GLY A 671 11.05 -8.23 25.85
C GLY A 671 10.74 -9.69 25.52
N GLY A 672 11.81 -10.47 25.34
CA GLY A 672 11.75 -11.83 24.85
C GLY A 672 11.78 -11.91 23.33
N GLU A 673 12.03 -13.11 22.80
CA GLU A 673 12.04 -13.39 21.36
C GLU A 673 10.80 -14.20 21.01
N ALA A 674 10.07 -13.77 19.97
CA ALA A 674 8.94 -14.55 19.48
C ALA A 674 9.45 -15.79 18.75
N PRO A 675 8.80 -16.95 18.95
CA PRO A 675 9.04 -18.11 18.11
C PRO A 675 8.61 -17.81 16.67
N ILE A 676 9.38 -18.31 15.70
CA ILE A 676 9.01 -18.25 14.29
C ILE A 676 7.84 -19.21 14.05
N ILE A 677 6.70 -18.68 13.63
CA ILE A 677 5.49 -19.46 13.33
C ILE A 677 5.31 -19.50 11.82
N ILE A 678 5.27 -20.71 11.27
CA ILE A 678 5.17 -20.97 9.82
C ILE A 678 3.78 -21.44 9.39
N ASP A 679 2.91 -21.76 10.35
CA ASP A 679 1.52 -22.15 10.07
C ASP A 679 0.59 -21.83 11.24
N LEU A 680 -0.65 -21.54 10.90
CA LEU A 680 -1.78 -21.40 11.82
C LEU A 680 -2.93 -22.20 11.23
N SER A 681 -3.48 -23.09 12.03
CA SER A 681 -4.70 -23.83 11.72
C SER A 681 -5.64 -23.77 12.92
N TRP A 682 -6.91 -24.07 12.69
CA TRP A 682 -7.88 -24.17 13.77
C TRP A 682 -8.84 -25.33 13.53
N SER A 683 -9.30 -25.92 14.63
CA SER A 683 -10.41 -26.86 14.62
C SER A 683 -11.58 -26.29 15.41
N GLU A 684 -12.79 -26.47 14.88
CA GLU A 684 -14.01 -26.10 15.56
C GLU A 684 -14.47 -27.24 16.50
N SER A 685 -14.65 -26.95 17.78
CA SER A 685 -15.26 -27.86 18.77
C SER A 685 -16.46 -27.17 19.43
N ASP A 686 -17.42 -27.84 20.04
CA ASP A 686 -18.59 -27.17 20.69
C ASP A 686 -18.21 -26.04 21.66
N ARG A 687 -17.02 -26.12 22.26
CA ARG A 687 -16.49 -25.13 23.22
C ARG A 687 -15.84 -23.89 22.57
N GLY A 688 -15.52 -23.94 21.28
CA GLY A 688 -14.90 -22.85 20.53
C GLY A 688 -13.87 -23.32 19.50
N LEU A 689 -13.07 -22.38 19.02
CA LEU A 689 -11.95 -22.57 18.11
C LEU A 689 -10.69 -22.98 18.89
N GLN A 690 -10.14 -24.15 18.57
CA GLN A 690 -8.82 -24.55 19.05
C GLN A 690 -7.80 -24.13 17.99
N PHE A 691 -6.81 -23.30 18.36
CA PHE A 691 -5.71 -22.92 17.49
C PHE A 691 -4.56 -23.92 17.59
N ALA A 692 -3.96 -24.26 16.46
CA ALA A 692 -2.72 -25.01 16.36
C ALA A 692 -1.70 -24.21 15.54
N LEU A 693 -0.64 -23.76 16.21
CA LEU A 693 0.45 -22.98 15.64
C LEU A 693 1.64 -23.90 15.37
N ARG A 694 2.10 -23.99 14.12
CA ARG A 694 3.31 -24.75 13.78
C ARG A 694 4.52 -23.82 13.79
N ARG A 695 5.49 -24.13 14.64
CA ARG A 695 6.79 -23.45 14.72
C ARG A 695 7.71 -23.89 13.57
N ALA A 696 8.75 -23.10 13.30
CA ALA A 696 9.79 -23.44 12.34
C ALA A 696 10.51 -24.78 12.65
N ASP A 697 10.61 -25.14 13.92
CA ASP A 697 11.15 -26.43 14.41
C ASP A 697 10.15 -27.60 14.32
N GLN A 698 9.02 -27.42 13.63
CA GLN A 698 7.91 -28.37 13.46
C GLN A 698 7.11 -28.69 14.73
N ARG A 699 7.41 -28.07 15.87
CA ARG A 699 6.58 -28.24 17.08
C ARG A 699 5.23 -27.54 16.90
N ILE A 700 4.17 -28.18 17.39
CA ILE A 700 2.82 -27.63 17.37
C ILE A 700 2.47 -27.10 18.77
N LEU A 701 2.15 -25.82 18.86
CA LEU A 701 1.61 -25.20 20.06
C LEU A 701 0.08 -25.10 19.92
N SER A 702 -0.66 -25.57 20.93
CA SER A 702 -2.12 -25.61 20.88
C SER A 702 -2.75 -24.72 21.96
N PHE A 703 -3.68 -23.86 21.55
CA PHE A 703 -4.34 -22.88 22.42
C PHE A 703 -5.85 -22.83 22.21
N GLY A 704 -6.59 -22.44 23.24
CA GLY A 704 -8.05 -22.44 23.25
C GLY A 704 -8.64 -23.62 24.03
N PRO A 705 -9.95 -23.86 23.91
CA PRO A 705 -10.85 -23.29 22.91
C PRO A 705 -11.15 -21.78 23.13
N PHE A 706 -11.24 -21.03 22.04
CA PHE A 706 -11.61 -19.62 22.00
C PHE A 706 -12.97 -19.40 21.34
N ARG A 707 -13.77 -18.48 21.85
CA ARG A 707 -15.04 -18.09 21.27
C ARG A 707 -14.86 -17.38 19.94
N ALA A 708 -15.54 -17.86 18.90
CA ALA A 708 -15.41 -17.34 17.54
C ALA A 708 -15.77 -15.84 17.45
N GLU A 709 -16.75 -15.39 18.23
CA GLU A 709 -17.14 -13.99 18.31
C GLU A 709 -16.04 -13.10 18.90
N ILE A 710 -15.33 -13.56 19.93
CA ILE A 710 -14.23 -12.80 20.54
C ILE A 710 -13.02 -12.81 19.62
N VAL A 711 -12.72 -13.95 18.99
CA VAL A 711 -11.68 -14.06 17.94
C VAL A 711 -11.90 -13.01 16.84
N ARG A 712 -13.12 -12.90 16.31
CA ARG A 712 -13.44 -11.94 15.25
C ARG A 712 -13.28 -10.49 15.72
N LEU A 713 -13.76 -10.16 16.93
CA LEU A 713 -13.64 -8.82 17.51
C LEU A 713 -12.19 -8.45 17.80
N ALA A 714 -11.42 -9.37 18.40
CA ALA A 714 -10.01 -9.18 18.72
C ALA A 714 -9.16 -9.00 17.45
N LEU A 715 -9.48 -9.75 16.39
CA LEU A 715 -8.80 -9.65 15.11
C LEU A 715 -9.09 -8.31 14.41
N ALA A 716 -10.36 -7.87 14.37
CA ALA A 716 -10.73 -6.57 13.82
C ALA A 716 -10.12 -5.41 14.63
N TYR A 717 -10.13 -5.51 15.96
CA TYR A 717 -9.48 -4.55 16.85
C TYR A 717 -7.96 -4.48 16.61
N ALA A 718 -7.29 -5.63 16.52
CA ALA A 718 -5.85 -5.70 16.24
C ALA A 718 -5.50 -5.16 14.85
N ALA A 719 -6.37 -5.38 13.85
CA ALA A 719 -6.18 -4.88 12.48
C ALA A 719 -6.27 -3.36 12.39
N ASP A 720 -7.20 -2.73 13.12
CA ASP A 720 -7.35 -1.28 13.22
C ASP A 720 -6.12 -0.59 13.86
N GLY A 721 -5.57 -1.21 14.91
CA GLY A 721 -4.29 -0.86 15.51
C GLY A 721 -4.34 0.22 16.62
N ARG A 722 -5.48 0.88 16.84
CA ARG A 722 -5.68 1.83 17.95
C ARG A 722 -5.92 1.07 19.26
N PRO A 723 -5.14 1.31 20.34
CA PRO A 723 -5.22 0.51 21.58
C PRO A 723 -6.22 1.05 22.62
N VAL A 724 -6.99 2.09 22.31
CA VAL A 724 -8.08 2.53 23.18
C VAL A 724 -9.24 1.55 23.02
N THR A 725 -9.67 0.91 24.10
CA THR A 725 -10.81 -0.01 24.08
C THR A 725 -12.09 0.76 24.37
N VAL A 726 -12.13 1.45 25.50
CA VAL A 726 -13.19 2.38 25.89
C VAL A 726 -12.57 3.49 26.72
N THR A 727 -13.12 4.69 26.69
CA THR A 727 -12.81 5.75 27.65
C THR A 727 -14.06 6.55 27.95
N LEU A 728 -14.14 7.06 29.18
CA LEU A 728 -15.23 7.88 29.68
C LEU A 728 -14.72 9.28 30.08
N PRO A 729 -14.18 10.09 29.14
CA PRO A 729 -13.63 11.40 29.45
C PRO A 729 -14.63 12.24 30.24
N ALA A 730 -14.13 12.88 31.29
CA ALA A 730 -14.84 13.97 31.93
C ALA A 730 -15.06 15.09 30.91
N ALA A 731 -16.31 15.53 30.78
CA ALA A 731 -16.62 16.85 30.26
C ALA A 731 -17.44 17.59 31.31
N GLY A 732 -17.51 18.92 31.22
CA GLY A 732 -18.32 19.75 32.14
C GLY A 732 -19.83 19.46 32.12
N ILE A 733 -20.23 18.44 31.35
CA ILE A 733 -21.58 18.11 30.93
C ILE A 733 -21.97 16.64 31.18
N GLY A 734 -21.05 15.83 31.72
CA GLY A 734 -21.21 14.39 31.91
C GLY A 734 -19.97 13.60 31.47
N ARG A 735 -19.99 12.27 31.63
CA ARG A 735 -18.94 11.37 31.13
C ARG A 735 -19.35 10.74 29.81
N GLY A 736 -18.50 10.86 28.80
CA GLY A 736 -18.81 10.41 27.44
C GLY A 736 -18.28 9.06 27.09
N VAL A 737 -19.13 8.13 26.67
CA VAL A 737 -18.66 6.81 26.26
C VAL A 737 -18.07 6.89 24.85
N LEU A 738 -16.74 6.81 24.77
CA LEU A 738 -16.01 6.63 23.53
C LEU A 738 -15.51 5.18 23.48
N LEU A 739 -16.11 4.38 22.60
CA LEU A 739 -15.82 2.96 22.46
C LEU A 739 -15.14 2.70 21.12
N HIS A 740 -14.17 1.77 21.09
CA HIS A 740 -13.51 1.37 19.86
C HIS A 740 -14.53 0.87 18.82
N PRO A 741 -14.48 1.29 17.54
CA PRO A 741 -15.49 0.94 16.54
C PRO A 741 -15.75 -0.56 16.38
N ALA A 742 -14.73 -1.41 16.56
CA ALA A 742 -14.89 -2.87 16.57
C ALA A 742 -15.89 -3.37 17.64
N LEU A 743 -15.90 -2.72 18.81
CA LEU A 743 -16.67 -3.15 19.99
C LEU A 743 -18.05 -2.49 20.08
N VAL A 744 -18.29 -1.47 19.27
CA VAL A 744 -19.58 -0.79 19.17
C VAL A 744 -20.69 -1.77 18.79
N ASP A 745 -21.80 -1.66 19.51
CA ASP A 745 -22.99 -2.50 19.40
C ASP A 745 -22.68 -3.99 19.55
N THR A 746 -21.86 -4.32 20.56
CA THR A 746 -21.52 -5.70 20.93
C THR A 746 -21.62 -5.92 22.43
N SER A 747 -21.88 -7.18 22.82
CA SER A 747 -21.87 -7.60 24.24
C SER A 747 -20.51 -7.36 24.91
N LEU A 748 -19.41 -7.51 24.16
CA LEU A 748 -18.05 -7.24 24.64
C LEU A 748 -17.79 -5.74 24.84
N GLY A 749 -18.41 -4.88 24.03
CA GLY A 749 -18.39 -3.43 24.20
C GLY A 749 -19.03 -2.97 25.51
N CYS A 750 -20.19 -3.54 25.88
CA CYS A 750 -20.79 -3.30 27.20
C CYS A 750 -19.85 -3.73 28.33
N LYS A 751 -19.26 -4.92 28.21
CA LYS A 751 -18.31 -5.45 29.20
C LYS A 751 -17.07 -4.57 29.34
N ALA A 752 -16.52 -4.06 28.24
CA ALA A 752 -15.42 -3.11 28.27
C ALA A 752 -15.80 -1.85 29.05
N ARG A 753 -17.01 -1.31 28.85
CA ARG A 753 -17.53 -0.18 29.66
C ARG A 753 -17.61 -0.55 31.14
N HIS A 754 -18.10 -1.74 31.48
CA HIS A 754 -18.20 -2.18 32.87
C HIS A 754 -16.81 -2.30 33.51
N LEU A 755 -15.84 -2.84 32.78
CA LEU A 755 -14.45 -2.98 33.24
C LEU A 755 -13.85 -1.63 33.65
N ASP A 756 -14.10 -0.57 32.86
CA ASP A 756 -13.65 0.80 33.16
C ASP A 756 -14.13 1.29 34.53
N GLN A 757 -15.33 0.87 34.92
CA GLN A 757 -16.00 1.32 36.14
C GLN A 757 -15.59 0.52 37.37
N PHE A 758 -14.80 -0.56 37.26
CA PHE A 758 -14.48 -1.42 38.42
C PHE A 758 -13.75 -0.68 39.52
N VAL A 759 -12.77 0.17 39.17
CA VAL A 759 -12.04 0.96 40.17
C VAL A 759 -13.02 1.86 40.92
N ASP A 760 -13.87 2.59 40.20
CA ASP A 760 -14.87 3.49 40.79
C ASP A 760 -15.89 2.72 41.64
N ALA A 761 -16.41 1.60 41.14
CA ALA A 761 -17.40 0.77 41.82
C ALA A 761 -16.89 0.23 43.17
N PHE A 762 -15.62 -0.15 43.25
CA PHE A 762 -15.05 -0.78 44.44
C PHE A 762 -14.27 0.18 45.36
N THR A 763 -13.93 1.39 44.91
CA THR A 763 -13.04 2.30 45.67
C THR A 763 -13.57 3.72 45.89
N SER A 764 -14.60 4.17 45.16
CA SER A 764 -15.04 5.58 45.18
C SER A 764 -15.45 6.11 46.56
N ARG A 765 -16.06 5.27 47.40
CA ARG A 765 -16.55 5.64 48.75
C ARG A 765 -15.53 5.42 49.87
N SER A 766 -14.27 5.16 49.53
CA SER A 766 -13.23 4.84 50.51
C SER A 766 -12.48 6.08 51.01
N PRO A 767 -12.19 6.18 52.32
CA PRO A 767 -11.32 7.22 52.86
C PRO A 767 -9.90 7.21 52.27
N GLU A 768 -9.36 6.04 51.92
CA GLU A 768 -8.01 5.89 51.37
C GLU A 768 -7.88 6.59 50.00
N ARG A 769 -8.86 6.40 49.11
CA ARG A 769 -8.88 7.09 47.81
C ARG A 769 -9.05 8.59 47.99
N THR A 770 -10.04 9.02 48.79
CA THR A 770 -10.32 10.45 49.02
C THR A 770 -9.11 11.17 49.61
N SER A 771 -8.43 10.56 50.59
CA SER A 771 -7.22 11.14 51.21
C SER A 771 -6.07 11.27 50.21
N ALA A 772 -5.89 10.27 49.34
CA ALA A 772 -4.85 10.29 48.32
C ALA A 772 -5.08 11.39 47.29
N THR A 773 -6.30 11.50 46.73
CA THR A 773 -6.62 12.55 45.75
C THR A 773 -6.59 13.95 46.36
N GLN A 774 -7.16 14.11 47.55
CA GLN A 774 -7.16 15.40 48.26
C GLN A 774 -5.73 15.92 48.50
N ARG A 775 -4.77 15.04 48.76
CA ARG A 775 -3.36 15.43 48.95
C ARG A 775 -2.73 15.97 47.67
N VAL A 776 -3.04 15.35 46.52
CA VAL A 776 -2.60 15.86 45.21
C VAL A 776 -3.20 17.24 44.95
N ASP A 777 -4.50 17.40 45.22
CA ASP A 777 -5.20 18.69 45.04
C ASP A 777 -4.61 19.78 45.95
N GLN A 778 -4.30 19.46 47.22
CA GLN A 778 -3.66 20.39 48.16
C GLN A 778 -2.28 20.85 47.68
N HIS A 779 -1.46 19.93 47.16
CA HIS A 779 -0.15 20.28 46.61
C HIS A 779 -0.30 21.10 45.32
N LEU A 780 -1.26 20.77 44.46
CA LEU A 780 -1.54 21.55 43.25
C LEU A 780 -1.99 22.97 43.60
N ASP A 781 -2.86 23.14 44.58
CA ASP A 781 -3.29 24.46 45.06
C ASP A 781 -2.15 25.26 45.67
N THR A 782 -1.25 24.59 46.40
CA THR A 782 -0.03 25.21 46.92
C THR A 782 0.86 25.71 45.78
N TYR A 783 1.00 24.91 44.71
CA TYR A 783 1.70 25.33 43.50
C TYR A 783 1.01 26.50 42.80
N ARG A 784 -0.32 26.46 42.61
CA ARG A 784 -1.12 27.54 42.02
C ARG A 784 -0.95 28.86 42.77
N PHE A 785 -1.00 28.80 44.10
CA PHE A 785 -0.83 29.96 44.97
C PHE A 785 0.57 30.55 44.86
N ALA A 786 1.61 29.71 44.86
CA ALA A 786 2.99 30.14 44.68
C ALA A 786 3.24 30.73 43.28
N TRP A 787 2.71 30.08 42.23
CA TRP A 787 2.76 30.58 40.87
C TRP A 787 2.12 31.97 40.76
N ALA A 788 0.94 32.17 41.35
CA ALA A 788 0.26 33.46 41.31
C ALA A 788 1.05 34.56 42.03
N ALA A 789 1.69 34.22 43.16
CA ALA A 789 2.58 35.14 43.87
C ALA A 789 3.81 35.52 43.03
N GLN A 790 4.46 34.52 42.40
CA GLN A 790 5.61 34.75 41.52
C GLN A 790 5.22 35.55 40.28
N PHE A 791 4.09 35.24 39.64
CA PHE A 791 3.58 35.96 38.48
C PHE A 791 3.34 37.44 38.77
N GLN A 792 2.68 37.76 39.89
CA GLN A 792 2.48 39.16 40.30
C GLN A 792 3.80 39.89 40.56
N GLN A 793 4.79 39.20 41.12
CA GLN A 793 6.13 39.77 41.32
C GLN A 793 6.85 40.04 39.99
N ILE A 794 6.81 39.11 39.04
CA ILE A 794 7.38 39.32 37.70
C ILE A 794 6.70 40.53 37.06
N MET A 795 5.37 40.55 37.01
CA MET A 795 4.61 41.67 36.44
C MET A 795 4.97 43.02 37.09
N ALA A 796 5.13 43.07 38.42
CA ALA A 796 5.51 44.30 39.11
C ALA A 796 6.93 44.79 38.77
N THR A 797 7.83 43.88 38.39
CA THR A 797 9.24 44.21 38.07
C THR A 797 9.52 44.37 36.58
N THR A 798 8.68 43.82 35.70
CA THR A 798 8.89 43.82 34.25
C THR A 798 7.85 44.62 33.46
N ALA A 799 6.81 45.17 34.11
CA ALA A 799 5.75 45.93 33.42
C ALA A 799 6.29 47.06 32.54
N ASP A 800 7.34 47.75 32.98
CA ASP A 800 7.94 48.87 32.24
C ASP A 800 8.70 48.43 30.98
N VAL A 801 9.02 47.14 30.86
CA VAL A 801 9.80 46.55 29.75
C VAL A 801 8.90 45.88 28.72
N LEU A 802 7.67 45.51 29.10
CA LEU A 802 6.69 44.88 28.21
C LEU A 802 5.98 45.93 27.35
N SER A 803 5.69 45.58 26.10
CA SER A 803 4.85 46.39 25.22
C SER A 803 3.40 46.44 25.72
N LYS A 804 2.64 47.45 25.28
CA LYS A 804 1.21 47.57 25.62
C LYS A 804 0.40 46.35 25.18
N ASP A 805 0.74 45.77 24.02
CA ASP A 805 0.06 44.60 23.48
C ASP A 805 0.35 43.35 24.32
N GLU A 806 1.61 43.17 24.77
CA GLU A 806 1.97 42.09 25.69
C GLU A 806 1.24 42.21 27.03
N LEU A 807 1.21 43.42 27.61
CA LEU A 807 0.47 43.70 28.84
C LEU A 807 -1.02 43.39 28.68
N GLN A 808 -1.63 43.78 27.56
CA GLN A 808 -3.03 43.50 27.28
C GLN A 808 -3.30 41.98 27.12
N SER A 809 -2.37 41.25 26.50
CA SER A 809 -2.47 39.79 26.36
C SER A 809 -2.38 39.03 27.69
N LEU A 810 -1.73 39.62 28.70
CA LEU A 810 -1.54 39.02 30.03
C LEU A 810 -2.64 39.39 31.04
N GLU A 811 -3.54 40.32 30.73
CA GLU A 811 -4.60 40.74 31.64
C GLU A 811 -5.49 39.58 32.13
N PRO A 812 -5.89 38.59 31.28
CA PRO A 812 -6.63 37.42 31.75
C PRO A 812 -5.84 36.57 32.76
N VAL A 813 -4.52 36.45 32.57
CA VAL A 813 -3.62 35.70 33.48
C VAL A 813 -3.47 36.43 34.81
N LYS A 814 -3.38 37.76 34.77
CA LYS A 814 -3.35 38.63 35.95
C LYS A 814 -4.65 38.57 36.75
N GLU A 815 -5.81 38.62 36.10
CA GLU A 815 -7.11 38.44 36.76
C GLU A 815 -7.19 37.07 37.44
N PHE A 816 -6.78 36.00 36.74
CA PHE A 816 -6.72 34.66 37.30
C PHE A 816 -5.79 34.57 38.52
N SER A 817 -4.58 35.16 38.46
CA SER A 817 -3.65 35.19 39.60
C SER A 817 -4.26 35.86 40.84
N THR A 818 -5.03 36.93 40.63
CA THR A 818 -5.69 37.67 41.71
C THR A 818 -6.81 36.85 42.36
N LYS A 819 -7.60 36.12 41.55
CA LYS A 819 -8.61 35.18 42.04
C LYS A 819 -7.98 34.04 42.84
N VAL A 820 -6.86 33.49 42.38
CA VAL A 820 -6.15 32.41 43.10
C VAL A 820 -5.68 32.87 44.47
N LEU A 821 -5.05 34.05 44.56
CA LEU A 821 -4.52 34.59 45.81
C LEU A 821 -5.60 35.06 46.80
N SER A 822 -6.82 35.30 46.33
CA SER A 822 -7.96 35.67 47.18
C SER A 822 -8.86 34.48 47.56
N SER A 823 -8.59 33.28 47.04
CA SER A 823 -9.38 32.08 47.33
C SER A 823 -9.13 31.54 48.74
N GLU A 824 -10.19 31.48 49.55
CA GLU A 824 -10.15 30.91 50.90
C GLU A 824 -9.84 29.41 50.88
N GLU A 825 -10.36 28.68 49.89
CA GLU A 825 -10.13 27.24 49.71
C GLU A 825 -8.66 26.93 49.43
N ILE A 826 -8.06 27.66 48.48
CA ILE A 826 -6.63 27.52 48.15
C ILE A 826 -5.77 27.90 49.35
N SER A 827 -6.13 28.95 50.09
CA SER A 827 -5.42 29.36 51.31
C SER A 827 -5.45 28.27 52.39
N LYS A 828 -6.58 27.56 52.55
CA LYS A 828 -6.69 26.39 53.46
C LYS A 828 -5.82 25.22 53.00
N SER A 829 -5.77 24.93 51.69
CA SER A 829 -4.87 23.93 51.11
C SER A 829 -3.40 24.27 51.42
N VAL A 830 -2.98 25.52 51.20
CA VAL A 830 -1.62 26.02 51.52
C VAL A 830 -1.31 25.86 53.01
N ALA A 831 -2.24 26.27 53.89
CA ALA A 831 -2.07 26.14 55.34
C ALA A 831 -1.91 24.68 55.78
N THR A 832 -2.55 23.75 55.08
CA THR A 832 -2.41 22.31 55.33
C THR A 832 -1.03 21.81 54.89
N THR A 833 -0.58 22.18 53.69
CA THR A 833 0.75 21.81 53.20
C THR A 833 1.88 22.37 54.07
N ILE A 834 1.73 23.60 54.59
CA ILE A 834 2.68 24.22 55.54
C ILE A 834 2.86 23.36 56.81
N LYS A 835 1.80 22.71 57.30
CA LYS A 835 1.88 21.84 58.48
C LYS A 835 2.60 20.51 58.20
N SER A 836 2.69 20.11 56.93
CA SER A 836 3.24 18.83 56.49
C SER A 836 4.29 18.98 55.37
N PRO A 837 5.37 19.76 55.57
CA PRO A 837 6.32 20.10 54.51
C PRO A 837 7.07 18.87 53.96
N LYS A 838 7.21 17.81 54.77
CA LYS A 838 7.83 16.55 54.33
C LYS A 838 7.00 15.82 53.26
N GLU A 839 5.67 15.97 53.28
CA GLU A 839 4.79 15.33 52.30
C GLU A 839 4.96 15.94 50.90
N TRP A 840 5.25 17.25 50.81
CA TRP A 840 5.56 17.93 49.54
C TRP A 840 6.71 17.27 48.78
N ALA A 841 7.76 16.90 49.51
CA ALA A 841 8.96 16.30 48.93
C ALA A 841 8.82 14.80 48.60
N ASP A 842 7.77 14.12 49.10
CA ASP A 842 7.56 12.70 48.84
C ASP A 842 6.95 12.49 47.44
N LYS A 843 7.78 12.02 46.52
CA LYS A 843 7.41 11.71 45.12
C LYS A 843 6.29 10.66 45.00
N ARG A 844 5.95 9.94 46.06
CA ARG A 844 4.86 8.96 46.08
C ARG A 844 3.51 9.60 46.43
N LEU A 845 3.48 10.85 46.86
CA LEU A 845 2.26 11.51 47.32
C LEU A 845 1.72 12.52 46.33
N SER A 846 2.55 13.01 45.41
CA SER A 846 2.13 14.04 44.46
C SER A 846 2.98 14.06 43.19
N PRO A 847 2.38 14.40 42.04
CA PRO A 847 3.10 14.56 40.78
C PRO A 847 3.97 15.82 40.73
N VAL A 848 3.75 16.81 41.61
CA VAL A 848 4.34 18.16 41.48
C VAL A 848 5.87 18.13 41.43
N THR A 849 6.51 17.26 42.22
CA THR A 849 7.97 17.14 42.27
C THR A 849 8.55 16.13 41.28
N LEU A 850 7.69 15.36 40.60
CA LEU A 850 8.08 14.32 39.64
C LEU A 850 7.91 14.78 38.18
N LYS A 851 6.84 15.53 37.90
CA LYS A 851 6.38 15.89 36.55
C LYS A 851 6.93 17.24 36.10
N THR A 852 8.26 17.34 36.01
CA THR A 852 8.99 18.58 35.68
C THR A 852 8.65 19.20 34.33
N ASP A 853 8.06 18.43 33.41
CA ASP A 853 7.60 18.97 32.12
C ASP A 853 6.33 19.81 32.22
N TYR A 854 5.58 19.66 33.33
CA TYR A 854 4.33 20.36 33.62
C TYR A 854 4.48 21.37 34.76
N PHE A 855 5.43 21.14 35.67
CA PHE A 855 5.71 22.00 36.81
C PHE A 855 7.11 22.62 36.69
N GLU A 856 7.20 23.94 36.85
CA GLU A 856 8.45 24.67 36.74
C GLU A 856 9.38 24.33 37.91
N ALA A 857 10.56 23.78 37.59
CA ALA A 857 11.46 23.19 38.59
C ALA A 857 11.98 24.22 39.61
N GLY A 858 12.23 25.47 39.17
CA GLY A 858 12.63 26.58 40.03
C GLY A 858 11.57 26.91 41.07
N LEU A 859 10.31 27.03 40.67
CA LEU A 859 9.17 27.31 41.53
C LEU A 859 8.93 26.16 42.50
N VAL A 860 9.01 24.91 42.05
CA VAL A 860 8.91 23.74 42.94
C VAL A 860 9.98 23.78 44.05
N LYS A 861 11.22 24.17 43.71
CA LYS A 861 12.31 24.36 44.67
C LYS A 861 12.07 25.54 45.63
N THR A 862 11.54 26.65 45.11
CA THR A 862 11.14 27.81 45.92
C THR A 862 10.06 27.45 46.92
N ILE A 863 9.02 26.73 46.48
CA ILE A 863 7.94 26.24 47.37
C ILE A 863 8.53 25.37 48.48
N SER A 864 9.38 24.40 48.13
CA SER A 864 10.01 23.52 49.12
C SER A 864 10.82 24.30 50.17
N SER A 865 11.47 25.39 49.77
CA SER A 865 12.25 26.24 50.69
C SER A 865 11.35 27.09 51.58
N CYS A 866 10.28 27.65 51.03
CA CYS A 866 9.34 28.51 51.75
C CYS A 866 8.41 27.75 52.69
N LEU A 867 8.03 26.50 52.37
CA LEU A 867 7.23 25.66 53.27
C LEU A 867 7.96 25.36 54.59
N GLY A 868 9.30 25.30 54.56
CA GLY A 868 10.11 25.04 55.76
C GLY A 868 10.21 26.22 56.74
N THR A 869 9.90 27.44 56.29
CA THR A 869 10.11 28.69 57.05
C THR A 869 8.83 29.47 57.31
N SER A 870 7.74 29.15 56.62
CA SER A 870 6.48 29.91 56.70
C SER A 870 5.54 29.34 57.77
N GLY A 871 5.02 30.19 58.65
CA GLY A 871 4.00 29.80 59.64
C GLY A 871 2.55 30.00 59.18
N SER A 872 2.32 30.67 58.05
CA SER A 872 0.99 31.00 57.53
C SER A 872 1.01 31.16 56.00
N PRO A 873 -0.17 31.08 55.32
CA PRO A 873 -0.25 31.34 53.88
C PRO A 873 0.24 32.72 53.45
N ALA A 874 0.06 33.75 54.29
CA ALA A 874 0.56 35.10 54.03
C ALA A 874 2.10 35.16 54.08
N ALA A 875 2.71 34.55 55.11
CA ALA A 875 4.17 34.44 55.21
C ALA A 875 4.75 33.64 54.04
N PHE A 876 4.05 32.58 53.62
CA PHE A 876 4.42 31.77 52.45
C PHE A 876 4.39 32.58 51.15
N ARG A 877 3.31 33.34 50.90
CA ARG A 877 3.21 34.25 49.75
C ARG A 877 4.40 35.21 49.70
N GLN A 878 4.72 35.82 50.84
CA GLN A 878 5.80 36.79 50.94
C GLN A 878 7.16 36.14 50.68
N CYS A 879 7.42 34.95 51.23
CA CYS A 879 8.64 34.18 50.96
C CYS A 879 8.81 33.88 49.47
N VAL A 880 7.75 33.41 48.81
CA VAL A 880 7.78 33.12 47.35
C VAL A 880 8.05 34.40 46.55
N ALA A 881 7.36 35.50 46.87
CA ALA A 881 7.52 36.78 46.16
C ALA A 881 8.91 37.41 46.35
N MET A 882 9.58 37.14 47.48
CA MET A 882 10.94 37.64 47.75
C MET A 882 12.05 36.77 47.14
N THR A 883 11.72 35.56 46.66
CA THR A 883 12.74 34.66 46.13
C THR A 883 13.20 35.13 44.74
N PRO A 884 14.52 35.28 44.49
CA PRO A 884 15.04 35.69 43.19
C PRO A 884 14.58 34.75 42.07
N ILE A 885 14.17 35.33 40.94
CA ILE A 885 13.69 34.61 39.76
C ILE A 885 14.81 34.60 38.73
N ASP A 886 15.04 33.44 38.11
CA ASP A 886 16.05 33.32 37.05
C ASP A 886 15.70 34.22 35.85
N VAL A 887 16.63 35.09 35.48
CA VAL A 887 16.49 35.99 34.34
C VAL A 887 16.35 35.19 33.03
N ALA A 888 17.01 34.04 32.90
CA ALA A 888 16.86 33.17 31.73
C ALA A 888 15.42 32.64 31.60
N PHE A 889 14.78 32.31 32.73
CA PHE A 889 13.38 31.89 32.76
C PHE A 889 12.43 33.01 32.31
N ILE A 890 12.65 34.24 32.79
CA ILE A 890 11.87 35.41 32.34
C ILE A 890 12.04 35.62 30.83
N ARG A 891 13.28 35.60 30.33
CA ARG A 891 13.60 35.74 28.88
C ARG A 891 12.99 34.64 28.02
N SER A 892 12.78 33.44 28.56
CA SER A 892 12.16 32.33 27.83
C SER A 892 10.67 32.53 27.56
N GLY A 893 10.01 33.48 28.25
CA GLY A 893 8.56 33.69 28.19
C GLY A 893 7.71 32.59 28.85
N LYS A 894 8.33 31.47 29.29
CA LYS A 894 7.63 30.33 29.91
C LYS A 894 6.97 30.67 31.24
N TRP A 895 7.35 31.77 31.88
CA TRP A 895 6.73 32.28 33.12
C TRP A 895 5.26 32.71 32.94
N THR A 896 4.84 32.95 31.71
CA THR A 896 3.43 33.24 31.37
C THR A 896 2.57 31.97 31.31
N ALA A 897 3.19 30.78 31.31
CA ALA A 897 2.45 29.53 31.39
C ALA A 897 1.74 29.45 32.74
N GLY A 898 0.40 29.34 32.69
CA GLY A 898 -0.43 29.13 33.87
C GLY A 898 -0.12 27.80 34.57
N PRO A 899 -0.63 27.62 35.81
CA PRO A 899 -0.47 26.36 36.52
C PRO A 899 -1.19 25.22 35.77
N PRO A 900 -0.66 23.99 35.82
CA PRO A 900 -1.24 22.88 35.08
C PRO A 900 -2.66 22.54 35.54
N SER A 901 -3.48 22.09 34.60
CA SER A 901 -4.80 21.50 34.87
C SER A 901 -4.66 19.98 34.80
N LEU A 902 -5.08 19.30 35.86
CA LEU A 902 -4.98 17.85 35.99
C LEU A 902 -6.25 17.25 36.58
N PHE A 903 -6.47 15.97 36.31
CA PHE A 903 -7.59 15.18 36.82
C PHE A 903 -7.10 13.86 37.39
N SER A 904 -7.74 13.41 38.47
CA SER A 904 -7.57 12.06 38.98
C SER A 904 -8.60 11.15 38.34
N GLU A 905 -8.13 10.25 37.48
CA GLU A 905 -8.98 9.31 36.75
C GLU A 905 -8.63 7.88 37.14
N SER A 906 -9.65 7.03 37.26
CA SER A 906 -9.43 5.59 37.24
C SER A 906 -8.87 5.18 35.88
N GLY A 907 -8.32 3.98 35.79
CA GLY A 907 -7.92 3.41 34.52
C GLY A 907 -7.67 1.92 34.60
N VAL A 908 -7.78 1.27 33.46
CA VAL A 908 -7.44 -0.14 33.29
C VAL A 908 -6.39 -0.28 32.21
N ARG A 909 -5.27 -0.92 32.56
CA ARG A 909 -4.15 -1.16 31.65
C ARG A 909 -3.88 -2.64 31.58
N GLU A 910 -3.16 -3.04 30.56
CA GLU A 910 -2.63 -4.39 30.47
C GLU A 910 -1.38 -4.52 31.33
N THR A 911 -1.27 -5.66 32.00
CA THR A 911 -0.04 -6.09 32.65
C THR A 911 1.01 -6.45 31.61
N ASN A 912 2.26 -6.12 31.91
CA ASN A 912 3.42 -6.48 31.11
C ASN A 912 3.46 -7.99 30.85
N TYR A 913 3.94 -8.36 29.68
CA TYR A 913 4.18 -9.76 29.30
C TYR A 913 5.46 -9.85 28.48
N VAL A 914 6.02 -11.05 28.43
CA VAL A 914 7.21 -11.37 27.63
C VAL A 914 6.83 -12.35 26.54
N LEU A 915 7.59 -12.33 25.45
CA LEU A 915 7.53 -13.36 24.43
C LEU A 915 8.42 -14.53 24.86
N ASP A 916 7.81 -15.68 25.08
CA ASP A 916 8.50 -16.93 25.32
C ASP A 916 8.19 -17.94 24.21
N ASP A 917 9.05 -18.94 24.11
CA ASP A 917 8.98 -20.04 23.15
C ASP A 917 7.67 -20.83 23.14
N GLN A 918 6.91 -20.76 24.24
CA GLN A 918 5.63 -21.46 24.43
C GLN A 918 4.44 -20.52 24.28
N LEU A 919 4.66 -19.24 23.97
CA LEU A 919 3.65 -18.19 23.93
C LEU A 919 2.73 -18.24 25.17
N SER A 920 3.31 -18.36 26.37
CA SER A 920 2.55 -18.64 27.60
C SER A 920 1.47 -17.60 27.92
N PHE A 921 1.58 -16.37 27.39
CA PHE A 921 0.54 -15.34 27.51
C PHE A 921 -0.79 -15.73 26.85
N LEU A 922 -0.79 -16.66 25.89
CA LEU A 922 -1.98 -17.11 25.16
C LEU A 922 -2.68 -18.29 25.87
N ASP A 923 -2.06 -18.90 26.87
CA ASP A 923 -2.64 -20.02 27.61
C ASP A 923 -3.54 -19.57 28.76
N LEU A 924 -4.85 -19.54 28.48
CA LEU A 924 -5.89 -19.20 29.45
C LEU A 924 -6.05 -20.23 30.59
N ARG A 925 -5.47 -21.43 30.47
CA ARG A 925 -5.59 -22.50 31.50
C ARG A 925 -4.61 -22.34 32.64
N SER A 926 -3.51 -21.62 32.40
CA SER A 926 -2.52 -21.36 33.42
C SER A 926 -3.17 -20.56 34.56
N ALA A 927 -2.94 -20.95 35.82
CA ALA A 927 -3.51 -20.24 36.96
C ALA A 927 -2.93 -18.82 37.00
N LYS A 928 -3.79 -17.82 36.79
CA LYS A 928 -3.47 -16.39 36.84
C LYS A 928 -4.35 -15.71 37.88
N GLY A 929 -3.88 -14.58 38.42
CA GLY A 929 -4.66 -13.80 39.40
C GLY A 929 -6.00 -13.31 38.84
N ALA A 930 -6.96 -13.02 39.72
CA ALA A 930 -8.32 -12.64 39.34
C ALA A 930 -8.37 -11.43 38.38
N THR A 931 -7.46 -10.47 38.55
CA THR A 931 -7.35 -9.26 37.73
C THR A 931 -6.57 -9.46 36.42
N TRP A 932 -5.84 -10.55 36.25
CA TRP A 932 -5.02 -10.79 35.05
C TRP A 932 -5.91 -10.85 33.79
N PRO A 933 -5.49 -10.28 32.64
CA PRO A 933 -4.20 -9.65 32.35
C PRO A 933 -4.20 -8.14 32.62
N PHE A 934 -5.10 -7.63 33.43
CA PHE A 934 -5.28 -6.20 33.67
C PHE A 934 -4.69 -5.73 34.99
N GLU A 935 -4.24 -4.48 34.97
CA GLU A 935 -3.88 -3.68 36.11
C GLU A 935 -4.91 -2.56 36.26
N PHE A 936 -5.42 -2.41 37.48
CA PHE A 936 -6.40 -1.41 37.85
C PHE A 936 -5.72 -0.32 38.65
N MET A 937 -5.90 0.93 38.24
CA MET A 937 -5.16 2.05 38.77
C MET A 937 -6.01 3.30 38.95
N LEU A 938 -5.51 4.20 39.80
CA LEU A 938 -5.88 5.60 39.83
C LEU A 938 -4.65 6.38 39.36
N GLN A 939 -4.84 7.28 38.41
CA GLN A 939 -3.77 8.04 37.79
C GLN A 939 -4.11 9.52 37.68
N VAL A 940 -3.08 10.36 37.58
CA VAL A 940 -3.20 11.77 37.24
C VAL A 940 -2.93 11.95 35.75
N THR A 941 -3.82 12.65 35.07
CA THR A 941 -3.66 13.07 33.67
C THR A 941 -3.67 14.59 33.55
N PHE A 942 -2.97 15.13 32.56
CA PHE A 942 -2.82 16.58 32.34
C PHE A 942 -3.55 17.05 31.09
N GLU A 943 -4.41 18.05 31.23
CA GLU A 943 -5.04 18.73 30.10
C GLU A 943 -4.17 19.85 29.52
N THR A 944 -3.29 20.41 30.34
CA THR A 944 -2.34 21.43 29.93
C THR A 944 -1.16 20.82 29.16
N PRO A 945 -0.62 21.52 28.14
CA PRO A 945 0.61 21.12 27.46
C PRO A 945 1.82 21.01 28.40
N ARG A 946 2.85 20.27 27.96
CA ARG A 946 4.17 20.14 28.62
C ARG A 946 5.03 21.39 28.39
N TYR A 947 4.66 22.53 28.96
CA TYR A 947 5.32 23.83 28.73
C TYR A 947 6.83 23.83 29.06
N PHE A 948 7.28 22.93 29.95
CA PHE A 948 8.64 22.93 30.48
C PHE A 948 9.52 21.79 29.95
N ALA A 949 9.04 20.97 29.02
CA ALA A 949 9.87 19.94 28.38
C ALA A 949 11.06 20.56 27.60
N GLU A 950 12.22 19.89 27.63
CA GLU A 950 13.43 20.28 26.89
C GLU A 950 13.30 19.90 25.40
N GLU A 951 13.24 20.93 24.53
CA GLU A 951 13.28 20.95 23.05
C GLU A 951 12.26 20.17 22.18
N ARG A 952 11.98 20.79 21.02
CA ARG A 952 10.81 20.65 20.11
C ARG A 952 10.96 19.62 18.97
N SER A 953 11.95 18.71 18.99
CA SER A 953 12.26 17.90 17.79
C SER A 953 11.62 16.51 17.73
N THR A 954 10.90 16.05 18.75
CA THR A 954 10.18 14.77 18.71
C THR A 954 8.85 14.83 19.44
N LEU A 955 7.82 14.20 18.87
CA LEU A 955 6.52 13.90 19.48
C LEU A 955 6.69 13.39 20.92
N SER A 956 6.65 14.29 21.92
CA SER A 956 6.98 13.94 23.30
C SER A 956 5.69 13.80 24.10
N PHE A 957 5.30 12.55 24.38
CA PHE A 957 4.10 12.22 25.15
C PHE A 957 4.44 11.89 26.61
N ASP A 958 3.46 12.05 27.51
CA ASP A 958 3.58 11.51 28.87
C ASP A 958 3.27 10.00 28.86
N GLU A 959 4.32 9.19 28.71
CA GLU A 959 4.20 7.72 28.68
C GLU A 959 4.14 7.09 30.07
N THR A 960 4.39 7.86 31.13
CA THR A 960 4.55 7.38 32.50
C THR A 960 3.67 8.19 33.45
N PRO A 961 2.33 8.21 33.28
CA PRO A 961 1.45 9.03 34.13
C PRO A 961 1.70 8.75 35.61
N PHE A 962 1.47 9.76 36.45
CA PHE A 962 1.58 9.56 37.88
C PHE A 962 0.43 8.66 38.33
N GLU A 963 0.74 7.41 38.63
CA GLU A 963 -0.17 6.46 39.27
C GLU A 963 0.03 6.56 40.77
N TYR A 964 -1.04 6.70 41.55
CA TYR A 964 -0.98 6.90 43.00
C TYR A 964 -0.28 5.72 43.72
N PRO A 965 1.04 5.79 44.02
CA PRO A 965 1.79 4.61 44.45
C PRO A 965 1.40 4.14 45.84
N ASN A 966 0.97 5.08 46.70
CA ASN A 966 0.54 4.82 48.08
C ASN A 966 -0.75 4.02 48.19
N VAL A 967 -1.64 4.07 47.19
CA VAL A 967 -2.91 3.31 47.18
C VAL A 967 -2.97 2.24 46.10
N LYS A 968 -1.95 2.12 45.23
CA LYS A 968 -1.92 1.17 44.11
C LYS A 968 -2.19 -0.28 44.53
N ALA A 969 -1.47 -0.79 45.52
CA ALA A 969 -1.66 -2.16 46.01
C ALA A 969 -3.06 -2.36 46.65
N TRP A 970 -3.55 -1.36 47.37
CA TRP A 970 -4.87 -1.37 47.99
C TRP A 970 -5.99 -1.37 46.93
N ILE A 971 -5.89 -0.58 45.85
CA ILE A 971 -6.84 -0.59 44.73
C ILE A 971 -6.89 -1.99 44.10
N SER A 972 -5.72 -2.58 43.81
CA SER A 972 -5.63 -3.90 43.20
C SER A 972 -6.29 -4.98 44.06
N ASP A 973 -6.05 -4.98 45.37
CA ASP A 973 -6.71 -5.89 46.32
C ASP A 973 -8.23 -5.69 46.37
N ARG A 974 -8.70 -4.43 46.43
CA ARG A 974 -10.13 -4.11 46.46
C ARG A 974 -10.86 -4.54 45.20
N VAL A 975 -10.27 -4.33 44.03
CA VAL A 975 -10.86 -4.78 42.76
C VAL A 975 -10.85 -6.31 42.68
N SER A 976 -9.75 -6.96 43.07
CA SER A 976 -9.66 -8.43 43.10
C SER A 976 -10.74 -9.07 44.00
N LYS A 977 -10.89 -8.55 45.22
CA LYS A 977 -11.96 -8.97 46.14
C LYS A 977 -13.34 -8.64 45.60
N GLY A 978 -13.49 -7.47 44.99
CA GLY A 978 -14.72 -7.04 44.33
C GLY A 978 -15.17 -8.03 43.26
N ILE A 979 -14.27 -8.45 42.38
CA ILE A 979 -14.53 -9.47 41.34
C ILE A 979 -14.93 -10.81 41.97
N ALA A 980 -14.23 -11.25 43.02
CA ALA A 980 -14.47 -12.56 43.65
C ALA A 980 -15.76 -12.62 44.50
N ALA A 981 -16.18 -11.50 45.08
CA ALA A 981 -17.34 -11.42 45.96
C ALA A 981 -18.66 -11.20 45.19
N ASP A 982 -18.60 -10.98 43.88
CA ASP A 982 -19.65 -10.24 43.19
C ASP A 982 -20.91 -11.05 42.87
N ARG A 983 -22.06 -10.55 43.34
CA ARG A 983 -23.40 -10.87 42.84
C ARG A 983 -24.04 -9.70 42.08
N SER A 984 -23.26 -8.66 41.73
CA SER A 984 -23.72 -7.42 41.11
C SER A 984 -24.33 -7.63 39.72
N PRO A 985 -25.24 -6.74 39.29
CA PRO A 985 -25.67 -6.64 37.90
C PRO A 985 -24.53 -6.49 36.87
N LEU A 986 -23.31 -6.10 37.29
CA LEU A 986 -22.14 -5.96 36.43
C LEU A 986 -21.59 -7.27 35.87
N GLN A 987 -21.92 -8.42 36.48
CA GLN A 987 -21.36 -9.73 36.14
C GLN A 987 -19.82 -9.66 36.04
N THR A 988 -19.16 -9.11 37.07
CA THR A 988 -17.71 -8.75 36.99
C THR A 988 -16.82 -9.94 36.66
N GLU A 989 -17.08 -11.13 37.22
CA GLU A 989 -16.34 -12.36 36.88
C GLU A 989 -16.44 -12.69 35.38
N LYS A 990 -17.67 -12.67 34.83
CA LYS A 990 -17.90 -12.93 33.40
C LYS A 990 -17.26 -11.86 32.52
N THR A 991 -17.35 -10.59 32.93
CA THR A 991 -16.69 -9.46 32.26
C THR A 991 -15.17 -9.69 32.20
N MET A 992 -14.56 -10.12 33.30
CA MET A 992 -13.13 -10.44 33.36
C MET A 992 -12.76 -11.62 32.47
N VAL A 993 -13.54 -12.71 32.48
CA VAL A 993 -13.29 -13.88 31.60
C VAL A 993 -13.29 -13.47 30.13
N ASP A 994 -14.27 -12.67 29.73
CA ASP A 994 -14.45 -12.26 28.33
C ASP A 994 -13.38 -11.29 27.87
N LEU A 995 -13.04 -10.29 28.70
CA LEU A 995 -12.00 -9.31 28.35
C LEU A 995 -10.59 -9.88 28.48
N ARG A 996 -10.36 -10.88 29.34
CA ARG A 996 -9.11 -11.66 29.38
C ARG A 996 -8.89 -12.39 28.07
N GLU A 997 -9.90 -13.13 27.61
CA GLU A 997 -9.84 -13.85 26.34
C GLU A 997 -9.60 -12.87 25.17
N PHE A 998 -10.33 -11.76 25.15
CA PHE A 998 -10.14 -10.71 24.16
C PHE A 998 -8.72 -10.14 24.16
N ALA A 999 -8.18 -9.78 25.33
CA ALA A 999 -6.84 -9.19 25.44
C ALA A 999 -5.74 -10.14 24.95
N VAL A 1000 -5.78 -11.43 25.32
CA VAL A 1000 -4.74 -12.38 24.88
C VAL A 1000 -4.80 -12.67 23.38
N LEU A 1001 -6.02 -12.77 22.82
CA LEU A 1001 -6.22 -12.93 21.38
C LEU A 1001 -5.78 -11.69 20.62
N GLN A 1002 -6.09 -10.50 21.15
CA GLN A 1002 -5.67 -9.24 20.57
C GLN A 1002 -4.14 -9.13 20.56
N ARG A 1003 -3.44 -9.51 21.63
CA ARG A 1003 -1.96 -9.59 21.67
C ARG A 1003 -1.44 -10.49 20.54
N PHE A 1004 -1.97 -11.71 20.45
CA PHE A 1004 -1.57 -12.66 19.42
C PHE A 1004 -1.77 -12.09 18.00
N PHE A 1005 -2.95 -11.56 17.69
CA PHE A 1005 -3.24 -11.01 16.37
C PHE A 1005 -2.41 -9.76 16.05
N ARG A 1006 -2.15 -8.89 17.05
CA ARG A 1006 -1.28 -7.73 16.86
C ARG A 1006 0.15 -8.15 16.56
N LEU A 1007 0.70 -9.10 17.32
CA LEU A 1007 2.04 -9.64 17.09
C LEU A 1007 2.16 -10.26 15.69
N ALA A 1008 1.14 -10.99 15.25
CA ALA A 1008 1.08 -11.58 13.92
C ALA A 1008 1.02 -10.52 12.81
N LEU A 1009 0.13 -9.53 12.93
CA LEU A 1009 -0.05 -8.46 11.95
C LEU A 1009 1.10 -7.44 11.95
N ASP A 1010 1.89 -7.36 13.03
CA ASP A 1010 3.13 -6.58 13.12
C ASP A 1010 4.35 -7.39 12.57
N GLY A 1011 4.16 -8.68 12.28
CA GLY A 1011 5.18 -9.59 11.73
C GLY A 1011 6.18 -10.11 12.76
N THR A 1012 5.80 -10.10 14.05
CA THR A 1012 6.68 -10.51 15.15
C THR A 1012 6.98 -12.02 15.12
N PHE A 1013 6.10 -12.83 14.53
CA PHE A 1013 6.29 -14.29 14.39
C PHE A 1013 7.13 -14.71 13.18
N GLY A 1014 7.84 -13.76 12.55
CA GLY A 1014 8.71 -13.99 11.39
C GLY A 1014 8.01 -13.84 10.04
N ASP A 1015 8.81 -13.74 8.99
CA ASP A 1015 8.35 -13.44 7.62
C ASP A 1015 7.50 -14.57 6.99
N GLY A 1016 7.63 -15.79 7.52
CA GLY A 1016 6.86 -16.96 7.08
C GLY A 1016 5.46 -17.08 7.68
N PHE A 1017 5.01 -16.12 8.50
CA PHE A 1017 3.69 -16.19 9.14
C PHE A 1017 2.56 -16.09 8.10
N PRO A 1018 1.56 -16.99 8.11
CA PRO A 1018 0.52 -17.02 7.08
C PRO A 1018 -0.56 -15.95 7.31
N LEU A 1019 -0.34 -14.72 6.84
CA LEU A 1019 -1.29 -13.61 6.98
C LEU A 1019 -2.68 -13.91 6.38
N ASP A 1020 -2.74 -14.64 5.26
CA ASP A 1020 -4.00 -15.03 4.63
C ASP A 1020 -4.85 -15.95 5.51
N THR A 1021 -4.23 -16.71 6.40
CA THR A 1021 -4.94 -17.52 7.38
C THR A 1021 -5.73 -16.64 8.35
N LEU A 1022 -5.20 -15.47 8.74
CA LEU A 1022 -5.95 -14.49 9.54
C LEU A 1022 -7.11 -13.87 8.75
N VAL A 1023 -6.91 -13.60 7.46
CA VAL A 1023 -7.99 -13.13 6.59
C VAL A 1023 -9.11 -14.17 6.53
N ARG A 1024 -8.80 -15.47 6.38
CA ARG A 1024 -9.81 -16.55 6.45
C ARG A 1024 -10.47 -16.65 7.82
N LEU A 1025 -9.69 -16.52 8.90
CA LEU A 1025 -10.20 -16.53 10.27
C LEU A 1025 -11.24 -15.41 10.49
N SER A 1026 -11.05 -14.25 9.88
CA SER A 1026 -12.02 -13.13 9.97
C SER A 1026 -13.40 -13.42 9.34
N GLN A 1027 -13.49 -14.45 8.49
CA GLN A 1027 -14.72 -14.85 7.80
C GLN A 1027 -15.52 -15.91 8.58
N ILE A 1028 -15.00 -16.42 9.69
CA ILE A 1028 -15.70 -17.40 10.52
C ILE A 1028 -17.01 -16.79 11.02
N LYS A 1029 -18.10 -17.53 10.83
CA LYS A 1029 -19.43 -17.14 11.31
C LYS A 1029 -19.50 -17.32 12.82
N SER A 1030 -20.13 -16.35 13.49
CA SER A 1030 -20.52 -16.53 14.90
C SER A 1030 -21.48 -17.71 15.01
N ARG A 1031 -21.26 -18.61 15.97
CA ARG A 1031 -22.09 -19.82 16.15
C ARG A 1031 -23.51 -19.54 16.62
N ALA A 1032 -23.72 -18.42 17.28
CA ALA A 1032 -25.04 -17.91 17.62
C ALA A 1032 -25.25 -16.55 16.94
N GLN A 1033 -26.46 -16.28 16.47
CA GLN A 1033 -26.93 -14.91 16.28
C GLN A 1033 -26.90 -14.26 17.66
N GLN A 1034 -25.79 -13.59 18.00
CA GLN A 1034 -25.76 -12.82 19.22
C GLN A 1034 -26.80 -11.71 19.09
N PRO A 1035 -27.59 -11.43 20.14
CA PRO A 1035 -28.44 -10.27 20.14
C PRO A 1035 -27.57 -9.05 19.87
N VAL A 1036 -28.01 -8.18 18.96
CA VAL A 1036 -27.37 -6.90 18.73
C VAL A 1036 -27.61 -6.08 20.00
N VAL A 1037 -26.60 -6.01 20.86
CA VAL A 1037 -26.68 -5.21 22.09
C VAL A 1037 -26.23 -3.81 21.75
N ARG A 1038 -27.14 -2.84 21.80
CA ARG A 1038 -26.80 -1.44 21.55
C ARG A 1038 -25.91 -0.91 22.68
N THR A 1039 -24.74 -0.40 22.30
CA THR A 1039 -23.83 0.26 23.25
C THR A 1039 -24.20 1.74 23.37
N PRO A 1040 -24.30 2.30 24.59
CA PRO A 1040 -24.60 3.71 24.78
C PRO A 1040 -23.46 4.57 24.24
N LEU A 1041 -23.84 5.66 23.55
CA LEU A 1041 -22.91 6.58 22.90
C LEU A 1041 -23.04 7.98 23.49
N TRP A 1042 -21.92 8.69 23.52
CA TRP A 1042 -21.78 10.06 24.00
C TRP A 1042 -22.75 11.09 23.40
N ASN A 1043 -23.20 10.90 22.16
CA ASN A 1043 -23.90 11.94 21.40
C ASN A 1043 -25.43 11.79 21.35
N SER A 1044 -26.09 11.32 22.42
CA SER A 1044 -27.55 11.37 22.44
C SER A 1044 -28.03 12.82 22.64
N PRO A 1045 -29.06 13.27 21.90
CA PRO A 1045 -29.74 14.55 22.14
C PRO A 1045 -30.09 14.80 23.62
N ASP A 1046 -30.30 13.72 24.38
CA ASP A 1046 -30.62 13.75 25.82
C ASP A 1046 -29.49 14.31 26.68
N ALA A 1047 -28.22 14.11 26.29
CA ALA A 1047 -27.07 14.71 26.98
C ALA A 1047 -27.12 16.24 26.86
N THR A 1048 -27.38 16.77 25.66
CA THR A 1048 -27.57 18.20 25.40
C THR A 1048 -28.78 18.77 26.16
N ALA A 1049 -29.89 18.03 26.21
CA ALA A 1049 -31.06 18.43 26.97
C ALA A 1049 -30.76 18.53 28.47
N LYS A 1050 -30.05 17.54 29.02
CA LYS A 1050 -29.67 17.48 30.43
C LYS A 1050 -28.74 18.64 30.80
N ILE A 1051 -27.78 19.00 29.95
CA ILE A 1051 -26.86 20.14 30.14
C ILE A 1051 -27.62 21.45 30.23
N LEU A 1052 -28.55 21.67 29.31
CA LEU A 1052 -29.36 22.86 29.29
C LEU A 1052 -30.24 22.92 30.54
N SER A 1053 -30.79 21.79 30.99
CA SER A 1053 -31.55 21.73 32.23
C SER A 1053 -30.70 22.06 33.47
N GLN A 1054 -29.49 21.52 33.57
CA GLN A 1054 -28.59 21.68 34.73
C GLN A 1054 -27.99 23.08 34.83
N ASN A 1055 -27.75 23.75 33.71
CA ASN A 1055 -27.22 25.11 33.67
C ASN A 1055 -28.31 26.20 33.70
N GLN A 1056 -29.53 25.88 34.15
CA GLN A 1056 -30.68 26.79 34.19
C GLN A 1056 -31.06 27.36 32.81
N LEU A 1057 -30.69 26.67 31.74
CA LEU A 1057 -30.98 26.98 30.35
C LEU A 1057 -32.07 26.04 29.77
N ALA A 1058 -32.94 25.49 30.63
CA ALA A 1058 -33.97 24.53 30.26
C ALA A 1058 -34.97 25.06 29.21
N SER A 1059 -35.09 26.39 29.10
CA SER A 1059 -35.86 27.09 28.06
C SER A 1059 -35.33 26.88 26.64
N LEU A 1060 -34.07 26.42 26.50
CA LEU A 1060 -33.45 26.13 25.21
C LEU A 1060 -33.68 24.68 24.74
N ILE A 1061 -34.20 23.78 25.58
CA ILE A 1061 -34.36 22.35 25.26
C ILE A 1061 -35.37 22.14 24.11
N GLU A 1062 -36.58 22.69 24.24
CA GLU A 1062 -37.63 22.59 23.22
C GLU A 1062 -37.29 23.33 21.90
N PRO A 1063 -36.76 24.58 21.92
CA PRO A 1063 -36.31 25.26 20.70
C PRO A 1063 -35.21 24.54 19.92
N LEU A 1064 -34.44 23.69 20.61
CA LEU A 1064 -33.40 22.85 20.00
C LEU A 1064 -33.94 21.45 19.64
N GLY A 1065 -35.26 21.22 19.70
CA GLY A 1065 -35.86 19.93 19.31
C GLY A 1065 -35.36 18.74 20.14
N LEU A 1066 -34.86 19.00 21.36
CA LEU A 1066 -34.37 17.97 22.28
C LEU A 1066 -35.54 17.49 23.15
N SER A 1067 -35.69 16.18 23.34
CA SER A 1067 -36.76 15.65 24.18
C SER A 1067 -36.45 15.86 25.67
N ARG A 1068 -37.47 16.20 26.46
CA ARG A 1068 -37.39 16.21 27.94
C ARG A 1068 -37.56 14.81 28.54
N ASP A 1069 -38.06 13.84 27.76
CA ASP A 1069 -38.36 12.50 28.26
C ASP A 1069 -37.07 11.70 28.45
N MET A 1070 -36.53 11.76 29.66
CA MET A 1070 -35.39 10.96 30.14
C MET A 1070 -35.71 9.45 30.31
N GLN A 1071 -36.73 8.91 29.65
CA GLN A 1071 -37.19 7.53 29.88
C GLN A 1071 -37.22 6.68 28.59
N PHE A 1072 -36.26 5.76 28.53
CA PHE A 1072 -36.38 4.41 27.96
C PHE A 1072 -37.20 4.26 26.67
N ALA A 1073 -36.71 4.81 25.56
CA ALA A 1073 -37.13 4.38 24.22
C ALA A 1073 -36.14 3.36 23.65
N THR A 1074 -35.88 2.28 24.38
CA THR A 1074 -35.36 1.02 23.83
C THR A 1074 -35.86 -0.09 24.76
N PRO A 1075 -36.44 -1.18 24.26
CA PRO A 1075 -36.82 -2.29 25.12
C PRO A 1075 -35.61 -2.71 25.96
N GLN A 1076 -35.77 -2.82 27.28
CA GLN A 1076 -34.70 -3.10 28.27
C GLN A 1076 -33.87 -4.36 27.96
N ASN A 1077 -34.33 -5.21 27.04
CA ASN A 1077 -33.66 -6.42 26.60
C ASN A 1077 -32.61 -6.21 25.49
N GLU A 1078 -32.49 -5.01 24.89
CA GLU A 1078 -31.60 -4.73 23.75
C GLU A 1078 -30.49 -3.69 24.02
N ALA A 1079 -30.48 -3.04 25.18
CA ALA A 1079 -29.51 -2.02 25.55
C ALA A 1079 -28.54 -2.50 26.64
N CYS A 1080 -27.27 -2.05 26.63
CA CYS A 1080 -26.39 -2.29 27.78
C CYS A 1080 -27.09 -1.75 29.05
N PRO A 1081 -27.26 -2.53 30.12
CA PRO A 1081 -27.87 -2.04 31.34
C PRO A 1081 -27.07 -0.85 31.86
N ASP A 1082 -27.73 0.30 32.04
CA ASP A 1082 -27.09 1.45 32.65
C ASP A 1082 -26.82 1.20 34.12
N ILE A 1083 -25.58 1.46 34.50
CA ILE A 1083 -25.11 1.31 35.87
C ILE A 1083 -25.20 2.71 36.45
N GLN A 1084 -26.25 2.95 37.25
CA GLN A 1084 -26.24 4.12 38.11
C GLN A 1084 -25.14 3.94 39.18
N PRO A 1085 -24.21 4.91 39.33
CA PRO A 1085 -23.19 4.87 40.37
C PRO A 1085 -23.75 4.99 41.81
#